data_AF-A0A1A8W9R9-F1
#
_entry.id   AF-A0A1A8W9R9-F1
#
_cell.length_a   1.000
_cell.length_b   1.000
_cell.length_c   1.000
_cell.angle_alpha   90.00
_cell.angle_beta   90.00
_cell.angle_gamma   90.00
#
_symmetry.space_group_name_H-M   'P 1'
#
loop_
_entity.id
_entity.type
_entity.pdbx_description
1 polymer ?
#
loop_
_entity_poly.entity_id
_entity_poly.type
_entity_poly.pdbx_seq_one_letter_code
_entity_poly.pdbx_strand_id
1 'polypeptide(L)'
;PNNLGILTVNRIAVEPTINQYDDIKKLIRNKIQEEVPFYNYCIDRRFAEKFYGDCIYDNFGLAKDINEINLIILEEWNINCNRNRVLKHTGLIKDIEVSKFKYLNNKESLEVHFSVNPKYTFEELSAIYKDERGLHNFLLCPVMKVNTSSTNEDNNGVGATDKCGVIGVNGVTAANAINGLNNLNESSAHISVEEIFPKNKVLPPSGVENINFDRSKEVTPWDVNISEEGINYSKLIKDFGCSNITENHIKRIEQLTNKKAHHFIRRGIFFSHRDLDFLLNYYEKNKCFYIYTGRGPSSLSMHLGHLIPFYFCKYLQDAFNVPLVIQISDDEKFLFNQNYSLEYINKLAYENVKDIIAVGLNPDLTFIFKNTEYAGNLYPTVLLIHKKTTLNQSMNVFGFNHSDNIGKISYPSFQIAPCFSQCFPNFLGKNIPCLVPQGIDQDPYFRLSRDIAVKLALHKPVVVHSVFMPGLHGVNSKMSSTKKKKDEKGNINNSSNKGSNNSNNNNSTNSITNNPKEEQHNNSVIFLTDSPEQVRNKINKYAFSGGGATIEEHRQKGANLDKDISYQYLRYLLDDDDQLNEIGEKYKKGEMLSGEIKKILIDVLTDLIQKHQQRRASLKDEEILNFFNDNKPALRKFKDM
;
A
#
# COMPACT_ATOMS: atom_id res chain seq x y z
N PRO A 1 22.42 12.10 -43.65
CA PRO A 1 21.56 11.01 -44.20
C PRO A 1 20.91 10.09 -43.16
N ASN A 2 21.47 9.91 -41.96
CA ASN A 2 20.96 8.94 -40.97
C ASN A 2 20.39 9.61 -39.71
N ASN A 3 19.43 10.52 -39.86
CA ASN A 3 18.64 11.00 -38.72
C ASN A 3 17.41 10.14 -38.46
N LEU A 4 17.27 9.01 -39.19
CA LEU A 4 16.15 8.10 -39.11
C LEU A 4 16.36 7.10 -37.97
N GLY A 5 15.39 6.98 -37.09
CA GLY A 5 15.36 6.05 -35.98
C GLY A 5 14.08 5.22 -35.98
N ILE A 6 14.17 4.02 -35.39
CA ILE A 6 13.01 3.17 -35.10
C ILE A 6 13.07 2.84 -33.61
N LEU A 7 12.03 3.21 -32.88
CA LEU A 7 11.82 2.80 -31.49
C LEU A 7 10.79 1.68 -31.47
N THR A 8 11.16 0.52 -30.91
CA THR A 8 10.22 -0.57 -30.68
C THR A 8 9.75 -0.56 -29.24
N VAL A 9 8.46 -0.32 -29.04
CA VAL A 9 7.78 -0.40 -27.76
C VAL A 9 7.13 -1.78 -27.66
N ASN A 10 7.65 -2.62 -26.77
CA ASN A 10 7.14 -3.99 -26.56
C ASN A 10 5.94 -4.00 -25.61
N ARG A 11 5.22 -5.14 -25.54
CA ARG A 11 4.09 -5.41 -24.62
C ARG A 11 2.90 -4.48 -24.81
N ILE A 12 2.65 -4.07 -26.05
CA ILE A 12 1.44 -3.35 -26.46
C ILE A 12 0.45 -4.41 -26.94
N ALA A 13 -0.50 -4.80 -26.07
CA ALA A 13 -1.44 -5.89 -26.34
C ALA A 13 -2.56 -5.52 -27.34
N VAL A 14 -2.83 -4.23 -27.51
CA VAL A 14 -3.87 -3.69 -28.39
C VAL A 14 -3.29 -2.53 -29.17
N GLU A 15 -3.58 -2.47 -30.48
CA GLU A 15 -3.17 -1.35 -31.32
C GLU A 15 -3.66 -0.01 -30.76
N PRO A 16 -2.78 0.98 -30.56
CA PRO A 16 -3.20 2.30 -30.11
C PRO A 16 -4.13 3.00 -31.10
N THR A 17 -5.06 3.78 -30.56
CA THR A 17 -5.98 4.62 -31.34
C THR A 17 -5.26 5.80 -31.99
N ILE A 18 -5.87 6.37 -33.03
CA ILE A 18 -5.37 7.57 -33.71
C ILE A 18 -5.12 8.72 -32.72
N ASN A 19 -6.04 8.93 -31.77
CA ASN A 19 -5.89 9.96 -30.74
C ASN A 19 -4.64 9.73 -29.87
N GLN A 20 -4.34 8.48 -29.51
CA GLN A 20 -3.14 8.14 -28.74
C GLN A 20 -1.85 8.37 -29.54
N TYR A 21 -1.87 8.12 -30.86
CA TYR A 21 -0.74 8.47 -31.73
C TYR A 21 -0.52 9.98 -31.81
N ASP A 22 -1.60 10.77 -31.87
CA ASP A 22 -1.51 12.23 -31.87
C ASP A 22 -1.03 12.79 -30.53
N ASP A 23 -1.44 12.18 -29.41
CA ASP A 23 -0.95 12.52 -28.08
C ASP A 23 0.56 12.30 -27.97
N ILE A 24 1.11 11.21 -28.51
CA ILE A 24 2.56 10.96 -28.55
C ILE A 24 3.28 12.09 -29.30
N LYS A 25 2.79 12.45 -30.50
CA LYS A 25 3.37 13.55 -31.29
C LYS A 25 3.31 14.89 -30.54
N LYS A 26 2.20 15.14 -29.82
CA LYS A 26 2.02 16.37 -29.02
C LYS A 26 2.98 16.42 -27.84
N LEU A 27 3.15 15.32 -27.11
CA LEU A 27 4.09 15.22 -25.98
C LEU A 27 5.53 15.48 -26.42
N ILE A 28 5.95 14.90 -27.55
CA ILE A 28 7.26 15.15 -28.17
C ILE A 28 7.48 16.63 -28.43
N ARG A 29 6.54 17.29 -29.12
CA ARG A 29 6.65 18.72 -29.42
C ARG A 29 6.72 19.59 -28.17
N ASN A 30 5.86 19.32 -27.19
CA ASN A 30 5.83 20.08 -25.95
C ASN A 30 7.16 20.01 -25.20
N LYS A 31 7.75 18.82 -25.07
CA LYS A 31 9.02 18.66 -24.34
C LYS A 31 10.21 19.29 -25.05
N ILE A 32 10.20 19.34 -26.39
CA ILE A 32 11.20 20.10 -27.15
C ILE A 32 11.04 21.61 -26.89
N GLN A 33 9.80 22.12 -26.89
CA GLN A 33 9.49 23.53 -26.62
C GLN A 33 9.80 23.98 -25.19
N GLU A 34 9.75 23.06 -24.22
CA GLU A 34 10.13 23.33 -22.82
C GLU A 34 11.64 23.57 -22.63
N GLU A 35 12.48 23.23 -23.63
CA GLU A 35 13.94 23.35 -23.58
C GLU A 35 14.58 22.72 -22.33
N VAL A 36 14.04 21.59 -21.87
CA VAL A 36 14.42 20.91 -20.62
C VAL A 36 15.88 20.44 -20.65
N PRO A 37 16.68 20.67 -19.59
CA PRO A 37 18.05 20.19 -19.50
C PRO A 37 18.12 18.67 -19.37
N PHE A 38 19.15 18.07 -19.98
CA PHE A 38 19.60 16.74 -19.63
C PHE A 38 20.63 16.84 -18.52
N TYR A 39 20.63 15.86 -17.61
CA TYR A 39 21.69 15.68 -16.61
C TYR A 39 22.44 14.39 -16.89
N ASN A 40 23.75 14.40 -16.66
CA ASN A 40 24.62 13.25 -16.85
C ASN A 40 25.47 13.04 -15.58
N TYR A 41 25.15 11.98 -14.84
CA TYR A 41 25.82 11.64 -13.59
C TYR A 41 26.69 10.41 -13.77
N CYS A 42 27.99 10.55 -13.55
CA CYS A 42 28.90 9.43 -13.40
C CYS A 42 28.82 8.95 -11.95
N ILE A 43 28.31 7.73 -11.75
CA ILE A 43 27.94 7.19 -10.44
C ILE A 43 28.33 5.72 -10.32
N ASP A 44 28.60 5.27 -9.09
CA ASP A 44 28.79 3.86 -8.78
C ASP A 44 27.54 3.04 -9.14
N ARG A 45 27.74 1.96 -9.90
CA ARG A 45 26.68 1.09 -10.39
C ARG A 45 25.89 0.45 -9.27
N ARG A 46 26.55 -0.04 -8.21
CA ARG A 46 25.85 -0.73 -7.11
C ARG A 46 24.94 0.23 -6.37
N PHE A 47 25.39 1.47 -6.18
CA PHE A 47 24.57 2.52 -5.62
C PHE A 47 23.37 2.84 -6.53
N ALA A 48 23.58 2.99 -7.84
CA ALA A 48 22.53 3.28 -8.80
C ALA A 48 21.49 2.13 -8.88
N GLU A 49 21.91 0.87 -8.93
CA GLU A 49 21.03 -0.30 -8.93
C GLU A 49 20.25 -0.42 -7.60
N LYS A 50 20.89 -0.12 -6.46
CA LYS A 50 20.21 -0.10 -5.16
C LYS A 50 19.09 0.94 -5.11
N PHE A 51 19.29 2.09 -5.76
CA PHE A 51 18.37 3.22 -5.66
C PHE A 51 17.29 3.23 -6.75
N TYR A 52 17.67 2.92 -7.99
CA TYR A 52 16.80 2.97 -9.16
C TYR A 52 16.38 1.59 -9.67
N GLY A 53 16.96 0.50 -9.18
CA GLY A 53 16.70 -0.84 -9.68
C GLY A 53 17.04 -0.99 -11.16
N ASP A 54 16.32 -1.89 -11.84
CA ASP A 54 16.60 -2.22 -13.24
C ASP A 54 16.05 -1.20 -14.25
N CYS A 55 15.31 -0.17 -13.81
CA CYS A 55 14.69 0.82 -14.71
C CYS A 55 15.69 1.74 -15.43
N ILE A 56 16.95 1.74 -14.99
CA ILE A 56 18.05 2.49 -15.61
C ILE A 56 18.60 1.79 -16.86
N TYR A 57 18.22 0.54 -17.10
CA TYR A 57 18.69 -0.26 -18.23
C TYR A 57 17.67 -0.32 -19.36
N ASP A 58 18.17 -0.37 -20.60
CA ASP A 58 17.37 -0.75 -21.76
C ASP A 58 17.16 -2.29 -21.81
N ASN A 59 16.71 -2.84 -22.94
CA ASN A 59 16.45 -4.28 -23.12
C ASN A 59 17.65 -5.21 -22.80
N PHE A 60 18.86 -4.66 -22.69
CA PHE A 60 20.09 -5.40 -22.37
C PHE A 60 20.77 -4.76 -21.16
N GLY A 61 21.09 -5.58 -20.15
CA GLY A 61 21.85 -5.14 -18.98
C GLY A 61 23.33 -4.89 -19.29
N LEU A 62 24.06 -4.34 -18.32
CA LEU A 62 25.50 -4.09 -18.43
C LEU A 62 26.35 -5.31 -18.05
N ALA A 63 27.49 -5.46 -18.73
CA ALA A 63 28.51 -6.45 -18.39
C ALA A 63 28.97 -6.30 -16.92
N LYS A 64 29.26 -7.42 -16.24
CA LYS A 64 29.48 -7.47 -14.77
C LYS A 64 30.73 -6.72 -14.30
N ASP A 65 31.66 -6.45 -15.20
CA ASP A 65 32.91 -5.73 -14.97
C ASP A 65 32.77 -4.21 -14.95
N ILE A 66 31.62 -3.68 -15.38
CA ILE A 66 31.32 -2.24 -15.32
C ILE A 66 30.86 -1.87 -13.90
N ASN A 67 31.66 -1.06 -13.20
CA ASN A 67 31.40 -0.59 -11.83
C ASN A 67 30.95 0.88 -11.75
N GLU A 68 31.28 1.70 -12.75
CA GLU A 68 30.80 3.09 -12.86
C GLU A 68 29.95 3.23 -14.12
N ILE A 69 28.83 3.94 -13.99
CA ILE A 69 27.89 4.16 -15.08
C ILE A 69 27.61 5.65 -15.26
N ASN A 70 27.26 6.04 -16.49
CA ASN A 70 26.76 7.36 -16.82
C ASN A 70 25.24 7.30 -16.86
N LEU A 71 24.61 7.91 -15.88
CA LEU A 71 23.17 7.99 -15.74
C LEU A 71 22.67 9.29 -16.39
N ILE A 72 21.96 9.14 -17.51
CA ILE A 72 21.32 10.24 -18.21
C ILE A 72 19.91 10.41 -17.68
N ILE A 73 19.60 11.62 -17.22
CA ILE A 73 18.29 11.99 -16.68
C ILE A 73 17.70 13.12 -17.51
N LEU A 74 16.49 12.89 -18.01
CA LEU A 74 15.58 13.93 -18.47
C LEU A 74 14.41 13.97 -17.49
N GLU A 75 14.32 15.05 -16.73
CA GLU A 75 13.30 15.20 -15.69
C GLU A 75 11.88 14.95 -16.24
N GLU A 76 11.07 14.24 -15.45
CA GLU A 76 9.70 13.81 -15.72
C GLU A 76 9.53 12.82 -16.88
N TRP A 77 10.59 12.43 -17.58
CA TRP A 77 10.49 11.66 -18.82
C TRP A 77 11.28 10.35 -18.82
N ASN A 78 12.59 10.39 -18.61
CA ASN A 78 13.41 9.17 -18.71
C ASN A 78 14.69 9.21 -17.86
N ILE A 79 15.09 8.03 -17.40
CA ILE A 79 16.36 7.74 -16.74
C ILE A 79 16.97 6.54 -17.45
N ASN A 80 18.20 6.68 -17.93
CA ASN A 80 18.83 5.65 -18.73
C ASN A 80 20.35 5.67 -18.58
N CYS A 81 20.95 4.49 -18.49
CA CYS A 81 22.38 4.33 -18.55
C CYS A 81 22.87 4.40 -19.99
N ASN A 82 23.65 5.42 -20.33
CA ASN A 82 24.16 5.62 -21.67
C ASN A 82 25.68 5.81 -21.69
N ARG A 83 26.37 5.07 -22.55
CA ARG A 83 27.83 5.24 -22.73
C ARG A 83 28.17 6.60 -23.32
N ASN A 84 27.32 7.12 -24.20
CA ASN A 84 27.58 8.35 -24.95
C ASN A 84 27.01 9.57 -24.21
N ARG A 85 27.70 10.71 -24.33
CA ARG A 85 27.14 11.99 -23.89
C ARG A 85 25.94 12.35 -24.76
N VAL A 86 24.95 12.99 -24.14
CA VAL A 86 23.76 13.48 -24.81
C VAL A 86 23.80 15.00 -24.96
N LEU A 87 22.85 15.54 -25.72
CA LEU A 87 22.65 16.98 -25.86
C LEU A 87 22.46 17.63 -24.49
N LYS A 88 22.81 18.92 -24.38
CA LYS A 88 22.70 19.67 -23.14
C LYS A 88 21.26 19.89 -22.69
N HIS A 89 20.34 20.10 -23.63
CA HIS A 89 18.92 20.27 -23.38
C HIS A 89 18.10 19.93 -24.65
N THR A 90 16.81 19.69 -24.49
CA THR A 90 15.92 19.32 -25.61
C THR A 90 15.77 20.43 -26.65
N GLY A 91 15.99 21.68 -26.26
CA GLY A 91 15.91 22.86 -27.14
C GLY A 91 17.00 22.95 -28.21
N LEU A 92 17.98 22.04 -28.23
CA LEU A 92 18.94 21.89 -29.35
C LEU A 92 18.37 21.01 -30.48
N ILE A 93 17.21 20.40 -30.26
CA ILE A 93 16.43 19.67 -31.26
C ILE A 93 15.41 20.64 -31.83
N LYS A 94 15.33 20.75 -33.17
CA LYS A 94 14.31 21.56 -33.83
C LYS A 94 12.95 20.88 -33.73
N ASP A 95 12.93 19.61 -34.13
CA ASP A 95 11.75 18.76 -34.12
C ASP A 95 12.15 17.28 -34.23
N ILE A 96 11.23 16.42 -33.80
CA ILE A 96 11.29 14.98 -34.06
C ILE A 96 10.04 14.65 -34.85
N GLU A 97 10.21 14.28 -36.11
CA GLU A 97 9.11 13.97 -37.00
C GLU A 97 8.82 12.47 -36.96
N VAL A 98 7.65 12.09 -36.43
CA VAL A 98 7.21 10.70 -36.45
C VAL A 98 6.58 10.39 -37.81
N SER A 99 7.32 9.64 -38.63
CA SER A 99 6.95 9.33 -40.01
C SER A 99 5.93 8.19 -40.10
N LYS A 100 6.00 7.20 -39.20
CA LYS A 100 5.10 6.04 -39.22
C LYS A 100 4.98 5.35 -37.86
N PHE A 101 3.76 4.95 -37.52
CA PHE A 101 3.49 3.93 -36.50
C PHE A 101 3.20 2.61 -37.19
N LYS A 102 3.78 1.52 -36.70
CA LYS A 102 3.53 0.16 -37.20
C LYS A 102 3.30 -0.78 -36.03
N TYR A 103 2.05 -1.15 -35.81
CA TYR A 103 1.70 -2.16 -34.82
C TYR A 103 1.95 -3.57 -35.36
N LEU A 104 2.69 -4.37 -34.60
CA LEU A 104 3.01 -5.75 -34.92
C LEU A 104 2.22 -6.68 -34.01
N ASN A 105 1.01 -7.05 -34.45
CA ASN A 105 0.07 -7.82 -33.64
C ASN A 105 0.68 -9.12 -33.08
N ASN A 106 1.40 -9.89 -33.91
CA ASN A 106 2.01 -11.16 -33.51
C ASN A 106 3.13 -11.03 -32.47
N LYS A 107 3.68 -9.83 -32.28
CA LYS A 107 4.76 -9.53 -31.34
C LYS A 107 4.30 -8.65 -30.18
N GLU A 108 3.02 -8.26 -30.16
CA GLU A 108 2.46 -7.30 -29.20
C GLU A 108 3.39 -6.10 -29.02
N SER A 109 3.80 -5.49 -30.14
CA SER A 109 4.79 -4.41 -30.13
C SER A 109 4.45 -3.32 -31.13
N LEU A 110 4.80 -2.08 -30.81
CA LEU A 110 4.63 -0.92 -31.67
C LEU A 110 5.99 -0.40 -32.13
N GLU A 111 6.21 -0.33 -33.44
CA GLU A 111 7.36 0.41 -33.99
C GLU A 111 6.95 1.86 -34.26
N VAL A 112 7.75 2.80 -33.73
CA VAL A 112 7.67 4.23 -33.99
C VAL A 112 8.86 4.62 -34.86
N HIS A 113 8.58 4.94 -36.11
CA HIS A 113 9.58 5.40 -37.07
C HIS A 113 9.63 6.93 -37.00
N PHE A 114 10.82 7.49 -36.83
CA PHE A 114 10.99 8.93 -36.67
C PHE A 114 12.26 9.45 -37.31
N SER A 115 12.32 10.75 -37.55
CA SER A 115 13.54 11.48 -37.88
C SER A 115 13.81 12.57 -36.82
N VAL A 116 15.08 12.81 -36.50
CA VAL A 116 15.49 13.89 -35.60
C VAL A 116 16.10 15.04 -36.39
N ASN A 117 15.55 16.23 -36.26
CA ASN A 117 16.04 17.42 -36.96
C ASN A 117 16.76 18.34 -35.96
N PRO A 118 18.06 18.65 -36.16
CA PRO A 118 18.79 19.53 -35.26
C PRO A 118 18.39 21.00 -35.45
N LYS A 119 18.51 21.80 -34.39
CA LYS A 119 18.21 23.25 -34.43
C LYS A 119 19.21 24.05 -35.26
N TYR A 120 20.46 23.60 -35.28
CA TYR A 120 21.54 24.22 -36.03
C TYR A 120 22.10 23.26 -37.07
N THR A 121 22.45 23.80 -38.22
CA THR A 121 23.20 23.09 -39.26
C THR A 121 24.68 23.00 -38.89
N PHE A 122 25.40 22.09 -39.55
CA PHE A 122 26.83 21.95 -39.34
C PHE A 122 27.60 23.22 -39.76
N GLU A 123 27.17 23.86 -40.85
CA GLU A 123 27.77 25.08 -41.38
C GLU A 123 27.62 26.26 -40.40
N GLU A 124 26.45 26.43 -39.78
CA GLU A 124 26.20 27.45 -38.76
C GLU A 124 27.09 27.24 -37.53
N LEU A 125 27.18 26.00 -37.02
CA LEU A 125 28.00 25.68 -35.85
C LEU A 125 29.49 25.84 -36.15
N SER A 126 29.95 25.48 -37.34
CA SER A 126 31.35 25.60 -37.77
C SER A 126 31.78 27.06 -37.98
N ALA A 127 30.84 27.95 -38.28
CA ALA A 127 31.10 29.38 -38.36
C ALA A 127 31.24 30.04 -36.97
N ILE A 128 30.51 29.52 -35.97
CA ILE A 128 30.48 30.06 -34.60
C ILE A 128 31.62 29.50 -33.74
N TYR A 129 31.88 28.19 -33.81
CA TYR A 129 32.88 27.51 -33.00
C TYR A 129 34.09 27.10 -33.85
N LYS A 130 35.24 27.70 -33.55
CA LYS A 130 36.50 27.48 -34.29
C LYS A 130 37.28 26.25 -33.82
N ASP A 131 36.91 25.68 -32.68
CA ASP A 131 37.53 24.48 -32.12
C ASP A 131 36.47 23.51 -31.57
N GLU A 132 36.81 22.23 -31.54
CA GLU A 132 35.91 21.15 -31.11
C GLU A 132 35.51 21.27 -29.63
N ARG A 133 36.35 21.90 -28.78
CA ARG A 133 36.06 22.04 -27.35
C ARG A 133 34.92 23.03 -27.12
N GLY A 134 34.94 24.17 -27.81
CA GLY A 134 33.86 25.15 -27.79
C GLY A 134 32.54 24.54 -28.29
N LEU A 135 32.62 23.76 -29.37
CA LEU A 135 31.45 23.07 -29.93
C LEU A 135 30.87 22.02 -28.97
N HIS A 136 31.71 21.19 -28.34
CA HIS A 136 31.27 20.19 -27.37
C HIS A 136 30.68 20.83 -26.11
N ASN A 137 31.28 21.91 -25.59
CA ASN A 137 30.76 22.62 -24.42
C ASN A 137 29.39 23.28 -24.68
N PHE A 138 29.13 23.66 -25.93
CA PHE A 138 27.84 24.17 -26.35
C PHE A 138 26.80 23.06 -26.47
N LEU A 139 27.13 21.98 -27.18
CA LEU A 139 26.17 20.94 -27.55
C LEU A 139 25.90 19.91 -26.45
N LEU A 140 26.91 19.51 -25.68
CA LEU A 140 26.84 18.32 -24.84
C LEU A 140 26.58 18.65 -23.38
N CYS A 141 25.76 17.81 -22.75
CA CYS A 141 25.57 17.82 -21.30
C CYS A 141 26.91 17.53 -20.59
N PRO A 142 27.31 18.31 -19.57
CA PRO A 142 28.51 18.05 -18.78
C PRO A 142 28.34 16.80 -17.90
N VAL A 143 29.42 16.04 -17.71
CA VAL A 143 29.41 14.88 -16.81
C VAL A 143 29.73 15.33 -15.39
N MET A 144 28.83 15.06 -14.45
CA MET A 144 29.03 15.34 -13.02
C MET A 144 29.38 14.05 -12.28
N LYS A 145 30.46 14.06 -11.48
CA LYS A 145 30.85 12.90 -10.67
C LYS A 145 30.13 12.90 -9.33
N VAL A 146 29.52 11.77 -8.99
CA VAL A 146 28.76 11.61 -7.76
C VAL A 146 29.64 11.00 -6.69
N ASN A 147 29.76 11.67 -5.54
CA ASN A 147 30.49 11.13 -4.40
C ASN A 147 29.58 10.16 -3.62
N THR A 148 29.72 8.86 -3.87
CA THR A 148 28.92 7.81 -3.20
C THR A 148 29.54 7.33 -1.87
N SER A 149 30.66 7.92 -1.44
CA SER A 149 31.38 7.56 -0.23
C SER A 149 30.79 8.20 1.04
N SER A 150 29.68 7.66 1.54
CA SER A 150 29.32 7.70 2.98
C SER A 150 28.14 6.75 3.27
N THR A 151 28.46 5.52 3.68
CA THR A 151 27.76 4.66 4.67
C THR A 151 28.49 3.29 4.71
N ASN A 152 29.81 3.31 4.89
CA ASN A 152 30.55 2.15 5.37
C ASN A 152 31.00 2.47 6.80
N GLU A 153 30.16 2.16 7.78
CA GLU A 153 30.65 1.84 9.11
C GLU A 153 31.06 0.36 9.08
N ASP A 154 32.32 0.13 8.77
CA ASP A 154 33.04 -1.06 9.22
C ASP A 154 34.39 -0.59 9.74
N ASN A 155 34.43 -0.37 11.06
CA ASN A 155 35.67 -0.32 11.81
C ASN A 155 36.32 -1.70 11.75
N ASN A 156 37.48 -1.81 11.10
CA ASN A 156 38.60 -2.61 11.59
C ASN A 156 39.90 -2.12 10.93
N GLY A 157 40.88 -1.80 11.79
CA GLY A 157 42.10 -1.08 11.43
C GLY A 157 43.09 -1.88 10.60
N VAL A 158 44.09 -1.19 10.07
CA VAL A 158 45.48 -1.14 10.55
C VAL A 158 46.18 -0.06 9.72
N GLY A 159 46.96 0.79 10.38
CA GLY A 159 47.59 1.96 9.77
C GLY A 159 48.70 1.63 8.78
N ALA A 160 48.96 2.57 7.87
CA ALA A 160 50.30 2.87 7.40
C ALA A 160 50.35 4.32 6.89
N THR A 161 51.41 4.97 7.30
CA THR A 161 51.83 6.35 7.11
C THR A 161 52.22 6.71 5.68
N ASP A 162 52.19 8.02 5.44
CA ASP A 162 53.20 8.81 4.72
C ASP A 162 53.15 9.00 3.18
N LYS A 163 53.03 10.30 2.87
CA LYS A 163 53.91 11.13 2.01
C LYS A 163 53.63 11.25 0.51
N CYS A 164 53.33 12.51 0.19
CA CYS A 164 53.62 13.26 -1.02
C CYS A 164 54.98 12.89 -1.66
N GLY A 165 55.00 12.74 -3.00
CA GLY A 165 56.23 12.48 -3.76
C GLY A 165 56.04 12.65 -5.27
N VAL A 166 56.73 13.65 -5.80
CA VAL A 166 56.76 14.17 -7.17
C VAL A 166 57.55 13.28 -8.15
N ILE A 167 57.01 13.12 -9.37
CA ILE A 167 57.60 12.95 -10.73
C ILE A 167 58.83 12.04 -10.94
N GLY A 168 58.69 11.09 -11.88
CA GLY A 168 59.80 10.47 -12.62
C GLY A 168 59.32 9.74 -13.87
N VAL A 169 59.96 9.98 -15.01
CA VAL A 169 59.51 9.68 -16.38
C VAL A 169 60.27 8.48 -16.98
N ASN A 170 59.61 7.77 -17.91
CA ASN A 170 60.10 6.99 -19.07
C ASN A 170 60.30 5.46 -18.96
N GLY A 171 59.60 4.76 -19.87
CA GLY A 171 59.84 3.36 -20.26
C GLY A 171 58.71 2.84 -21.17
N VAL A 172 58.82 3.06 -22.48
CA VAL A 172 57.87 2.59 -23.51
C VAL A 172 58.25 1.18 -23.97
N THR A 173 57.32 0.23 -23.98
CA THR A 173 57.22 -0.80 -25.04
C THR A 173 55.80 -1.38 -25.17
N ALA A 174 55.23 -1.11 -26.35
CA ALA A 174 54.18 -1.76 -27.14
C ALA A 174 53.31 -2.90 -26.55
N ALA A 175 52.05 -2.55 -26.22
CA ALA A 175 50.85 -3.33 -26.58
C ALA A 175 49.61 -2.43 -26.41
N ASN A 176 48.60 -2.63 -27.27
CA ASN A 176 47.26 -2.03 -27.25
C ASN A 176 47.07 -0.76 -28.09
N ALA A 177 46.85 -0.99 -29.39
CA ALA A 177 45.82 -0.27 -30.12
C ALA A 177 44.47 -0.47 -29.41
N ILE A 178 43.60 0.55 -29.47
CA ILE A 178 42.34 0.74 -28.71
C ILE A 178 42.58 1.49 -27.38
N ASN A 179 42.88 2.78 -27.48
CA ASN A 179 42.47 3.82 -26.52
C ASN A 179 42.83 5.20 -27.10
N GLY A 180 42.02 5.67 -28.05
CA GLY A 180 42.04 7.04 -28.52
C GLY A 180 40.67 7.65 -28.22
N LEU A 181 40.65 8.82 -27.57
CA LEU A 181 39.51 9.58 -27.03
C LEU A 181 39.12 9.25 -25.59
N ASN A 182 40.03 9.50 -24.65
CA ASN A 182 39.68 9.90 -23.28
C ASN A 182 40.87 10.67 -22.70
N ASN A 183 41.03 11.92 -23.12
CA ASN A 183 41.84 12.91 -22.41
C ASN A 183 41.40 14.31 -22.84
N LEU A 184 40.30 14.77 -22.27
CA LEU A 184 39.99 16.18 -22.13
C LEU A 184 39.67 16.39 -20.65
N ASN A 185 40.59 17.05 -19.95
CA ASN A 185 40.41 17.49 -18.56
C ASN A 185 39.21 18.46 -18.50
N GLU A 186 38.01 17.92 -18.29
CA GLU A 186 36.85 18.67 -17.81
C GLU A 186 36.95 18.75 -16.28
N SER A 187 36.75 19.95 -15.72
CA SER A 187 36.63 20.13 -14.27
C SER A 187 35.49 19.25 -13.76
N SER A 188 35.79 18.14 -13.11
CA SER A 188 34.78 17.26 -12.53
C SER A 188 34.15 17.97 -11.34
N ALA A 189 33.04 18.66 -11.59
CA ALA A 189 32.16 19.12 -10.53
C ALA A 189 31.69 17.89 -9.76
N HIS A 190 32.07 17.82 -8.49
CA HIS A 190 31.63 16.78 -7.57
C HIS A 190 30.29 17.21 -6.99
N ILE A 191 29.32 16.31 -7.04
CA ILE A 191 27.98 16.55 -6.50
C ILE A 191 27.66 15.49 -5.44
N SER A 192 26.98 15.92 -4.37
CA SER A 192 26.56 15.00 -3.32
C SER A 192 25.34 14.18 -3.77
N VAL A 193 25.12 13.05 -3.11
CA VAL A 193 23.99 12.15 -3.39
C VAL A 193 22.65 12.88 -3.15
N GLU A 194 22.59 13.76 -2.15
CA GLU A 194 21.40 14.51 -1.77
C GLU A 194 20.95 15.51 -2.83
N GLU A 195 21.87 16.05 -3.63
CA GLU A 195 21.54 16.99 -4.71
C GLU A 195 20.96 16.30 -5.96
N ILE A 196 21.13 14.99 -6.06
CA ILE A 196 20.58 14.18 -7.16
C ILE A 196 19.10 13.86 -6.88
N PHE A 197 18.71 13.66 -5.62
CA PHE A 197 17.34 13.28 -5.25
C PHE A 197 16.24 14.28 -5.67
N PRO A 198 16.41 15.61 -5.54
CA PRO A 198 15.44 16.59 -6.01
C PRO A 198 15.26 16.58 -7.54
N LYS A 199 16.34 16.22 -8.27
CA LYS A 199 16.40 16.16 -9.74
C LYS A 199 15.96 14.79 -10.29
N ASN A 200 15.73 13.81 -9.41
CA ASN A 200 15.18 12.49 -9.74
C ASN A 200 13.66 12.49 -9.96
N LYS A 201 13.05 13.61 -10.35
CA LYS A 201 11.63 13.66 -10.75
C LYS A 201 11.37 12.98 -12.08
N VAL A 202 12.10 11.94 -12.42
CA VAL A 202 11.85 11.14 -13.60
C VAL A 202 10.61 10.31 -13.28
N LEU A 203 9.50 10.52 -14.02
CA LEU A 203 8.45 9.52 -14.02
C LEU A 203 9.14 8.23 -14.44
N PRO A 204 9.02 7.11 -13.70
CA PRO A 204 9.59 5.85 -14.16
C PRO A 204 9.21 5.70 -15.64
N PRO A 205 10.14 5.27 -16.53
CA PRO A 205 9.75 4.96 -17.89
C PRO A 205 8.48 4.14 -17.77
N SER A 206 7.48 4.46 -18.57
CA SER A 206 6.17 3.80 -18.56
C SER A 206 6.26 2.32 -18.96
N GLY A 207 7.32 1.61 -18.57
CA GLY A 207 7.17 0.36 -17.85
C GLY A 207 6.22 0.58 -16.68
N VAL A 208 4.94 0.41 -16.97
CA VAL A 208 4.08 -0.39 -16.10
C VAL A 208 5.00 -1.47 -15.55
N GLU A 209 5.32 -1.43 -14.25
CA GLU A 209 5.48 -2.69 -13.56
C GLU A 209 4.17 -3.40 -13.90
N ASN A 210 4.20 -4.26 -14.92
CA ASN A 210 3.25 -5.33 -15.09
C ASN A 210 3.53 -6.28 -13.92
N ILE A 211 3.36 -5.78 -12.69
CA ILE A 211 2.55 -6.50 -11.75
C ILE A 211 1.25 -6.64 -12.52
N ASN A 212 1.05 -7.81 -13.14
CA ASN A 212 -0.29 -8.26 -13.39
C ASN A 212 -1.00 -8.00 -12.06
N PHE A 213 -1.91 -7.04 -12.04
CA PHE A 213 -2.93 -6.99 -11.01
C PHE A 213 -3.80 -8.22 -11.29
N ASP A 214 -3.22 -9.41 -11.09
CA ASP A 214 -3.94 -10.64 -11.04
C ASP A 214 -4.79 -10.45 -9.80
N ARG A 215 -6.01 -9.99 -10.06
CA ARG A 215 -7.04 -9.83 -9.06
C ARG A 215 -7.06 -11.17 -8.34
N SER A 216 -6.70 -11.18 -7.06
CA SER A 216 -6.85 -12.38 -6.27
C SER A 216 -8.31 -12.79 -6.39
N LYS A 217 -8.54 -13.97 -6.99
CA LYS A 217 -9.88 -14.55 -7.09
C LYS A 217 -10.43 -14.89 -5.69
N GLU A 218 -9.53 -15.01 -4.71
CA GLU A 218 -9.78 -15.37 -3.32
C GLU A 218 -10.06 -14.16 -2.41
N VAL A 219 -9.37 -13.01 -2.59
CA VAL A 219 -9.52 -11.83 -1.72
C VAL A 219 -9.58 -10.53 -2.51
N THR A 220 -10.69 -9.80 -2.34
CA THR A 220 -10.92 -8.45 -2.86
C THR A 220 -11.40 -7.53 -1.73
N PRO A 221 -11.40 -6.20 -1.91
CA PRO A 221 -11.89 -5.27 -0.87
C PRO A 221 -13.37 -5.44 -0.54
N TRP A 222 -14.13 -6.06 -1.44
CA TRP A 222 -15.58 -6.26 -1.32
C TRP A 222 -15.91 -7.67 -0.83
N ASP A 223 -15.12 -8.65 -1.26
CA ASP A 223 -15.42 -10.06 -1.11
C ASP A 223 -14.19 -10.90 -0.83
N VAL A 224 -14.37 -11.84 0.10
CA VAL A 224 -13.44 -12.94 0.35
C VAL A 224 -14.12 -14.23 -0.12
N ASN A 225 -13.55 -14.87 -1.13
CA ASN A 225 -13.94 -16.19 -1.62
C ASN A 225 -13.04 -17.23 -0.96
N ILE A 226 -13.59 -17.90 0.04
CA ILE A 226 -12.86 -18.86 0.85
C ILE A 226 -13.14 -20.26 0.30
N SER A 227 -12.08 -20.96 -0.09
CA SER A 227 -12.17 -22.35 -0.55
C SER A 227 -12.49 -23.30 0.61
N GLU A 228 -12.82 -24.56 0.33
CA GLU A 228 -12.97 -25.58 1.38
C GLU A 228 -11.70 -25.77 2.22
N GLU A 229 -10.53 -25.43 1.66
CA GLU A 229 -9.22 -25.49 2.33
C GLU A 229 -8.88 -24.21 3.12
N GLY A 230 -9.72 -23.18 3.05
CA GLY A 230 -9.49 -21.89 3.72
C GLY A 230 -8.77 -20.87 2.84
N ILE A 231 -8.18 -19.88 3.49
CA ILE A 231 -7.39 -18.82 2.85
C ILE A 231 -5.92 -19.16 3.00
N ASN A 232 -5.21 -19.29 1.88
CA ASN A 232 -3.77 -19.52 1.89
C ASN A 232 -3.03 -18.18 2.03
N TYR A 233 -2.82 -17.74 3.28
CA TYR A 233 -2.14 -16.48 3.58
C TYR A 233 -0.70 -16.42 3.04
N SER A 234 0.02 -17.54 2.99
CA SER A 234 1.37 -17.59 2.41
C SER A 234 1.37 -17.30 0.91
N LYS A 235 0.37 -17.83 0.19
CA LYS A 235 0.15 -17.52 -1.23
C LYS A 235 -0.24 -16.06 -1.40
N LEU A 236 -1.13 -15.52 -0.57
CA LEU A 236 -1.51 -14.10 -0.62
C LEU A 236 -0.31 -13.16 -0.41
N ILE A 237 0.63 -13.49 0.48
CA ILE A 237 1.86 -12.70 0.65
C ILE A 237 2.64 -12.63 -0.66
N LYS A 238 2.81 -13.78 -1.34
CA LYS A 238 3.54 -13.84 -2.60
C LYS A 238 2.80 -13.07 -3.71
N ASP A 239 1.50 -13.31 -3.83
CA ASP A 239 0.65 -12.69 -4.87
C ASP A 239 0.56 -11.17 -4.69
N PHE A 240 0.52 -10.69 -3.45
CA PHE A 240 0.48 -9.26 -3.16
C PHE A 240 1.87 -8.63 -3.09
N GLY A 241 2.95 -9.40 -2.98
CA GLY A 241 4.32 -8.88 -2.82
C GLY A 241 4.57 -8.29 -1.43
N CYS A 242 4.00 -8.89 -0.39
CA CYS A 242 4.24 -8.53 1.01
C CYS A 242 5.43 -9.34 1.60
N SER A 243 5.84 -9.00 2.81
CA SER A 243 6.81 -9.76 3.60
C SER A 243 6.18 -10.28 4.90
N ASN A 244 6.65 -11.41 5.43
CA ASN A 244 6.21 -11.93 6.74
C ASN A 244 6.77 -11.07 7.88
N ILE A 245 5.99 -10.86 8.94
CA ILE A 245 6.51 -10.34 10.20
C ILE A 245 7.33 -11.46 10.86
N THR A 246 8.57 -11.16 11.23
CA THR A 246 9.53 -12.13 11.76
C THR A 246 9.75 -11.92 13.26
N GLU A 247 10.36 -12.91 13.90
CA GLU A 247 10.80 -12.81 15.30
C GLU A 247 11.76 -11.63 15.53
N ASN A 248 12.59 -11.28 14.53
CA ASN A 248 13.47 -10.12 14.61
C ASN A 248 12.67 -8.81 14.61
N HIS A 249 11.60 -8.70 13.82
CA HIS A 249 10.72 -7.54 13.87
C HIS A 249 10.02 -7.44 15.23
N ILE A 250 9.55 -8.56 15.80
CA ILE A 250 8.94 -8.61 17.13
C ILE A 250 9.91 -8.08 18.18
N LYS A 251 11.11 -8.65 18.27
CA LYS A 251 12.16 -8.19 19.20
C LYS A 251 12.51 -6.73 19.01
N ARG A 252 12.57 -6.26 17.76
CA ARG A 252 12.86 -4.85 17.45
C ARG A 252 11.76 -3.92 17.93
N ILE A 253 10.49 -4.30 17.78
CA ILE A 253 9.35 -3.55 18.34
C ILE A 253 9.44 -3.49 19.87
N GLU A 254 9.76 -4.61 20.53
CA GLU A 254 9.90 -4.64 22.00
C GLU A 254 11.04 -3.75 22.49
N GLN A 255 12.19 -3.78 21.80
CA GLN A 255 13.34 -2.93 22.09
C GLN A 255 13.02 -1.44 21.94
N LEU A 256 12.33 -1.05 20.87
CA LEU A 256 12.02 0.35 20.59
C LEU A 256 10.95 0.93 21.51
N THR A 257 10.04 0.09 22.00
CA THR A 257 8.88 0.51 22.80
C THR A 257 9.04 0.23 24.31
N ASN A 258 10.02 -0.60 24.71
CA ASN A 258 10.16 -1.15 26.06
C ASN A 258 8.86 -1.80 26.58
N LYS A 259 8.08 -2.39 25.68
CA LYS A 259 6.84 -3.12 26.00
C LYS A 259 6.86 -4.48 25.32
N LYS A 260 6.26 -5.48 25.97
CA LYS A 260 6.03 -6.79 25.36
C LYS A 260 5.19 -6.62 24.09
N ALA A 261 5.59 -7.24 22.99
CA ALA A 261 4.89 -7.12 21.71
C ALA A 261 3.48 -7.68 21.83
N HIS A 262 2.48 -7.07 21.20
CA HIS A 262 1.09 -7.55 21.28
C HIS A 262 0.97 -9.02 20.82
N HIS A 263 0.11 -9.81 21.47
CA HIS A 263 -0.10 -11.22 21.10
C HIS A 263 -0.53 -11.40 19.65
N PHE A 264 -1.16 -10.40 19.04
CA PHE A 264 -1.48 -10.45 17.62
C PHE A 264 -0.26 -10.59 16.71
N ILE A 265 0.89 -10.01 17.08
CA ILE A 265 2.12 -10.18 16.30
C ILE A 265 2.80 -11.50 16.70
N ARG A 266 2.90 -11.76 18.02
CA ARG A 266 3.53 -12.99 18.56
C ARG A 266 2.86 -14.27 18.04
N ARG A 267 1.55 -14.23 17.78
CA ARG A 267 0.73 -15.38 17.35
C ARG A 267 0.40 -15.37 15.85
N GLY A 268 1.01 -14.48 15.07
CA GLY A 268 0.80 -14.41 13.62
C GLY A 268 -0.64 -14.06 13.21
N ILE A 269 -1.36 -13.26 14.00
CA ILE A 269 -2.65 -12.69 13.61
C ILE A 269 -2.40 -11.50 12.68
N PHE A 270 -1.56 -10.56 13.10
CA PHE A 270 -0.88 -9.64 12.20
C PHE A 270 0.39 -10.34 11.71
N PHE A 271 0.39 -10.75 10.45
CA PHE A 271 1.32 -11.76 9.95
C PHE A 271 2.22 -11.25 8.81
N SER A 272 1.79 -10.20 8.10
CA SER A 272 2.56 -9.64 6.98
C SER A 272 2.63 -8.13 7.01
N HIS A 273 3.59 -7.58 6.26
CA HIS A 273 3.88 -6.15 6.20
C HIS A 273 4.51 -5.72 4.86
N ARG A 274 4.63 -4.40 4.66
CA ARG A 274 5.55 -3.77 3.69
C ARG A 274 6.27 -2.61 4.36
N ASP A 275 7.59 -2.52 4.20
CA ASP A 275 8.44 -1.43 4.70
C ASP A 275 8.39 -1.21 6.23
N LEU A 276 8.19 -2.28 7.02
CA LEU A 276 8.16 -2.17 8.48
C LEU A 276 9.54 -1.79 9.03
N ASP A 277 10.62 -2.34 8.48
CA ASP A 277 11.99 -1.99 8.86
C ASP A 277 12.28 -0.50 8.66
N PHE A 278 11.81 0.08 7.55
CA PHE A 278 11.91 1.51 7.30
C PHE A 278 11.23 2.32 8.40
N LEU A 279 10.02 1.93 8.81
CA LEU A 279 9.29 2.61 9.88
C LEU A 279 10.02 2.51 11.23
N LEU A 280 10.50 1.32 11.58
CA LEU A 280 11.19 1.08 12.85
C LEU A 280 12.51 1.88 12.92
N ASN A 281 13.25 1.93 11.81
CA ASN A 281 14.46 2.76 11.68
C ASN A 281 14.13 4.26 11.76
N TYR A 282 13.03 4.69 11.15
CA TYR A 282 12.58 6.08 11.21
C TYR A 282 12.17 6.46 12.65
N TYR A 283 11.44 5.58 13.34
CA TYR A 283 11.02 5.81 14.73
C TYR A 283 12.21 5.83 15.69
N GLU A 284 13.21 4.97 15.50
CA GLU A 284 14.41 4.98 16.34
C GLU A 284 15.10 6.35 16.32
N LYS A 285 15.21 6.96 15.13
CA LYS A 285 15.89 8.25 14.93
C LYS A 285 15.03 9.46 15.30
N ASN A 286 13.79 9.49 14.83
CA ASN A 286 12.94 10.70 14.89
C ASN A 286 11.87 10.64 15.98
N LYS A 287 11.62 9.46 16.56
CA LYS A 287 10.53 9.21 17.52
C LYS A 287 9.16 9.69 17.03
N CYS A 288 8.95 9.64 15.72
CA CYS A 288 7.78 10.20 15.05
C CYS A 288 7.34 9.30 13.89
N PHE A 289 6.04 9.03 13.82
CA PHE A 289 5.27 8.60 12.66
C PHE A 289 3.79 8.74 13.07
N TYR A 290 2.84 8.40 12.22
CA TYR A 290 1.44 8.31 12.64
C TYR A 290 0.77 7.03 12.14
N ILE A 291 -0.29 6.63 12.82
CA ILE A 291 -1.09 5.45 12.49
C ILE A 291 -2.35 5.90 11.77
N TYR A 292 -2.71 5.21 10.69
CA TYR A 292 -3.97 5.40 9.99
C TYR A 292 -4.73 4.07 9.90
N THR A 293 -6.00 4.06 10.30
CA THR A 293 -6.93 2.98 9.99
C THR A 293 -8.31 3.55 9.67
N GLY A 294 -9.28 2.71 9.32
CA GLY A 294 -10.60 3.18 8.92
C GLY A 294 -11.74 2.22 9.19
N ARG A 295 -12.96 2.76 9.16
CA ARG A 295 -14.21 2.02 9.27
C ARG A 295 -15.25 2.58 8.31
N GLY A 296 -15.74 1.72 7.43
CA GLY A 296 -16.96 1.97 6.68
C GLY A 296 -18.21 1.64 7.51
N PRO A 297 -19.05 2.62 7.87
CA PRO A 297 -20.19 2.42 8.76
C PRO A 297 -21.36 1.72 8.05
N SER A 298 -21.39 0.39 8.10
CA SER A 298 -22.35 -0.44 7.34
C SER A 298 -23.49 -1.04 8.17
N SER A 299 -23.42 -0.98 9.50
CA SER A 299 -24.42 -1.56 10.41
C SER A 299 -24.50 -0.77 11.71
N LEU A 300 -25.65 -0.84 12.39
CA LEU A 300 -25.87 -0.15 13.69
C LEU A 300 -24.97 -0.69 14.81
N SER A 301 -24.60 -1.96 14.73
CA SER A 301 -23.74 -2.63 15.70
C SER A 301 -22.54 -3.25 14.98
N MET A 302 -21.35 -3.05 15.54
CA MET A 302 -20.15 -3.75 15.13
C MET A 302 -20.11 -5.18 15.72
N HIS A 303 -19.29 -6.05 15.14
CA HIS A 303 -19.01 -7.38 15.66
C HIS A 303 -17.54 -7.49 16.05
N LEU A 304 -17.19 -8.55 16.77
CA LEU A 304 -15.86 -8.72 17.36
C LEU A 304 -14.72 -8.65 16.34
N GLY A 305 -14.91 -9.21 15.14
CA GLY A 305 -13.93 -9.11 14.06
C GLY A 305 -13.58 -7.67 13.64
N HIS A 306 -14.49 -6.70 13.80
CA HIS A 306 -14.18 -5.30 13.51
C HIS A 306 -13.26 -4.66 14.56
N LEU A 307 -13.19 -5.20 15.78
CA LEU A 307 -12.36 -4.64 16.84
C LEU A 307 -10.88 -5.03 16.71
N ILE A 308 -10.55 -6.09 15.96
CA ILE A 308 -9.17 -6.59 15.85
C ILE A 308 -8.19 -5.50 15.38
N PRO A 309 -8.45 -4.74 14.29
CA PRO A 309 -7.57 -3.64 13.90
C PRO A 309 -7.51 -2.51 14.96
N PHE A 310 -8.63 -2.21 15.64
CA PHE A 310 -8.68 -1.14 16.64
C PHE A 310 -7.94 -1.48 17.94
N TYR A 311 -8.06 -2.71 18.44
CA TYR A 311 -7.25 -3.17 19.58
C TYR A 311 -5.76 -3.10 19.25
N PHE A 312 -5.39 -3.47 18.02
CA PHE A 312 -4.00 -3.37 17.59
C PHE A 312 -3.53 -1.93 17.44
N CYS A 313 -4.36 -1.03 16.90
CA CYS A 313 -4.07 0.40 16.85
C CYS A 313 -3.93 1.00 18.24
N LYS A 314 -4.76 0.61 19.20
CA LYS A 314 -4.63 1.01 20.62
C LYS A 314 -3.26 0.60 21.16
N TYR A 315 -2.86 -0.66 20.99
CA TYR A 315 -1.55 -1.14 21.39
C TYR A 315 -0.42 -0.34 20.74
N LEU A 316 -0.47 -0.14 19.41
CA LEU A 316 0.56 0.59 18.67
C LEU A 316 0.66 2.05 19.15
N GLN A 317 -0.49 2.72 19.35
CA GLN A 317 -0.57 4.06 19.90
C GLN A 317 0.07 4.12 21.29
N ASP A 318 -0.28 3.19 22.18
CA ASP A 318 0.27 3.16 23.54
C ASP A 318 1.77 2.83 23.55
N ALA A 319 2.22 1.94 22.68
CA ALA A 319 3.60 1.44 22.67
C ALA A 319 4.57 2.43 22.03
N PHE A 320 4.19 3.04 20.92
CA PHE A 320 5.02 4.01 20.20
C PHE A 320 4.77 5.46 20.62
N ASN A 321 3.66 5.73 21.32
CA ASN A 321 3.23 7.08 21.74
C ASN A 321 3.14 8.04 20.54
N VAL A 322 2.32 7.67 19.55
CA VAL A 322 2.17 8.39 18.27
C VAL A 322 0.70 8.72 17.97
N PRO A 323 0.42 9.70 17.08
CA PRO A 323 -0.94 10.01 16.66
C PRO A 323 -1.61 8.85 15.92
N LEU A 324 -2.92 8.71 16.13
CA LEU A 324 -3.80 7.80 15.41
C LEU A 324 -4.88 8.60 14.69
N VAL A 325 -4.99 8.43 13.38
CA VAL A 325 -6.09 8.98 12.57
C VAL A 325 -7.04 7.86 12.15
N ILE A 326 -8.34 8.07 12.33
CA ILE A 326 -9.38 7.09 12.00
C ILE A 326 -10.35 7.70 11.03
N GLN A 327 -10.38 7.15 9.82
CA GLN A 327 -11.35 7.53 8.80
C GLN A 327 -12.67 6.80 9.01
N ILE A 328 -13.76 7.55 9.05
CA ILE A 328 -15.12 7.02 8.90
C ILE A 328 -15.54 7.28 7.45
N SER A 329 -15.53 6.23 6.63
CA SER A 329 -15.85 6.29 5.19
C SER A 329 -17.37 6.25 4.98
N ASP A 330 -18.05 7.27 5.48
CA ASP A 330 -19.49 7.45 5.34
C ASP A 330 -19.90 7.74 3.88
N ASP A 331 -19.09 8.51 3.16
CA ASP A 331 -19.21 8.68 1.71
C ASP A 331 -19.16 7.35 0.94
N GLU A 332 -18.25 6.44 1.27
CA GLU A 332 -18.19 5.09 0.69
C GLU A 332 -19.52 4.37 0.89
N LYS A 333 -20.02 4.29 2.13
CA LYS A 333 -21.22 3.50 2.41
C LYS A 333 -22.46 4.11 1.78
N PHE A 334 -22.50 5.42 1.62
CA PHE A 334 -23.51 6.09 0.80
C PHE A 334 -23.39 5.70 -0.69
N LEU A 335 -22.21 5.83 -1.29
CA LEU A 335 -21.96 5.59 -2.71
C LEU A 335 -22.14 4.13 -3.12
N PHE A 336 -21.88 3.19 -2.21
CA PHE A 336 -21.94 1.75 -2.47
C PHE A 336 -23.30 1.13 -2.15
N ASN A 337 -24.17 1.80 -1.38
CA ASN A 337 -25.50 1.30 -1.02
C ASN A 337 -26.59 2.23 -1.55
N GLN A 338 -27.14 1.90 -2.71
CA GLN A 338 -28.16 2.71 -3.41
C GLN A 338 -29.41 3.02 -2.56
N ASN A 339 -29.69 2.21 -1.54
CA ASN A 339 -30.87 2.34 -0.70
C ASN A 339 -30.63 3.18 0.57
N TYR A 340 -29.39 3.63 0.82
CA TYR A 340 -29.04 4.32 2.07
C TYR A 340 -28.91 5.83 1.83
N SER A 341 -29.58 6.62 2.67
CA SER A 341 -29.44 8.09 2.67
C SER A 341 -28.21 8.52 3.46
N LEU A 342 -27.70 9.72 3.19
CA LEU A 342 -26.60 10.32 3.98
C LEU A 342 -26.97 10.46 5.46
N GLU A 343 -28.23 10.78 5.77
CA GLU A 343 -28.73 10.85 7.15
C GLU A 343 -28.65 9.49 7.84
N TYR A 344 -29.10 8.43 7.17
CA TYR A 344 -29.04 7.07 7.69
C TYR A 344 -27.58 6.64 7.92
N ILE A 345 -26.69 6.86 6.95
CA ILE A 345 -25.27 6.56 7.12
C ILE A 345 -24.65 7.34 8.27
N ASN A 346 -24.99 8.62 8.43
CA ASN A 346 -24.49 9.43 9.55
C ASN A 346 -24.90 8.87 10.91
N LYS A 347 -26.12 8.32 11.03
CA LYS A 347 -26.55 7.58 12.22
C LYS A 347 -25.69 6.34 12.46
N LEU A 348 -25.39 5.57 11.41
CA LEU A 348 -24.48 4.41 11.52
C LEU A 348 -23.06 4.84 11.93
N ALA A 349 -22.55 5.91 11.32
CA ALA A 349 -21.24 6.48 11.62
C ALA A 349 -21.12 6.85 13.09
N TYR A 350 -22.09 7.58 13.63
CA TYR A 350 -22.09 7.99 15.04
C TYR A 350 -22.12 6.79 16.00
N GLU A 351 -22.93 5.77 15.73
CA GLU A 351 -22.96 4.55 16.57
C GLU A 351 -21.66 3.71 16.46
N ASN A 352 -21.04 3.65 15.27
CA ASN A 352 -19.76 2.95 15.08
C ASN A 352 -18.60 3.72 15.75
N VAL A 353 -18.64 5.05 15.77
CA VAL A 353 -17.64 5.88 16.48
C VAL A 353 -17.68 5.60 17.98
N LYS A 354 -18.86 5.44 18.58
CA LYS A 354 -18.97 5.02 19.99
C LYS A 354 -18.32 3.67 20.25
N ASP A 355 -18.51 2.70 19.36
CA ASP A 355 -17.85 1.40 19.47
C ASP A 355 -16.33 1.52 19.35
N ILE A 356 -15.82 2.35 18.43
CA ILE A 356 -14.38 2.58 18.26
C ILE A 356 -13.78 3.23 19.51
N ILE A 357 -14.42 4.25 20.07
CA ILE A 357 -13.96 4.92 21.29
C ILE A 357 -13.99 3.95 22.49
N ALA A 358 -15.00 3.09 22.59
CA ALA A 358 -15.15 2.11 23.66
C ALA A 358 -14.07 1.01 23.68
N VAL A 359 -13.21 0.92 22.65
CA VAL A 359 -11.96 0.14 22.68
C VAL A 359 -10.99 0.68 23.73
N GLY A 360 -11.07 1.96 24.09
CA GLY A 360 -10.20 2.63 25.06
C GLY A 360 -8.99 3.30 24.42
N LEU A 361 -9.16 3.90 23.24
CA LEU A 361 -8.13 4.69 22.57
C LEU A 361 -7.76 5.93 23.40
N ASN A 362 -6.53 6.40 23.27
CA ASN A 362 -6.10 7.63 23.95
C ASN A 362 -6.75 8.85 23.28
N PRO A 363 -7.66 9.59 23.94
CA PRO A 363 -8.36 10.72 23.33
C PRO A 363 -7.39 11.85 22.93
N ASP A 364 -6.28 12.03 23.63
CA ASP A 364 -5.33 13.12 23.38
C ASP A 364 -4.49 12.90 22.12
N LEU A 365 -4.34 11.65 21.68
CA LEU A 365 -3.54 11.25 20.52
C LEU A 365 -4.38 10.64 19.38
N THR A 366 -5.71 10.71 19.45
CA THR A 366 -6.59 10.13 18.42
C THR A 366 -7.41 11.20 17.73
N PHE A 367 -7.41 11.22 16.40
CA PHE A 367 -8.30 12.05 15.59
C PHE A 367 -9.22 11.16 14.74
N ILE A 368 -10.52 11.26 14.96
CA ILE A 368 -11.55 10.59 14.17
C ILE A 368 -12.16 11.63 13.24
N PHE A 369 -12.36 11.29 11.97
CA PHE A 369 -13.02 12.17 11.02
C PHE A 369 -13.99 11.42 10.13
N LYS A 370 -15.07 12.08 9.74
CA LYS A 370 -15.96 11.62 8.68
C LYS A 370 -15.52 12.20 7.35
N ASN A 371 -15.56 11.42 6.28
CA ASN A 371 -15.21 11.94 4.96
C ASN A 371 -16.15 13.07 4.54
N THR A 372 -17.45 12.94 4.80
CA THR A 372 -18.43 14.00 4.43
C THR A 372 -18.18 15.33 5.14
N GLU A 373 -17.51 15.34 6.30
CA GLU A 373 -17.22 16.55 7.09
C GLU A 373 -15.78 17.05 6.89
N TYR A 374 -14.82 16.16 6.62
CA TYR A 374 -13.39 16.49 6.52
C TYR A 374 -12.84 16.54 5.08
N ALA A 375 -13.70 16.28 4.08
CA ALA A 375 -13.29 16.23 2.66
C ALA A 375 -12.48 17.46 2.22
N GLY A 376 -12.78 18.66 2.73
CA GLY A 376 -12.05 19.88 2.39
C GLY A 376 -10.53 19.81 2.63
N ASN A 377 -10.11 19.17 3.74
CA ASN A 377 -8.69 18.97 4.06
C ASN A 377 -8.07 17.83 3.25
N LEU A 378 -8.86 16.84 2.85
CA LEU A 378 -8.41 15.73 2.01
C LEU A 378 -8.28 16.15 0.54
N TYR A 379 -9.13 17.06 0.08
CA TYR A 379 -9.41 17.31 -1.33
C TYR A 379 -8.17 17.67 -2.17
N PRO A 380 -7.23 18.52 -1.71
CA PRO A 380 -6.02 18.80 -2.48
C PRO A 380 -5.19 17.53 -2.77
N THR A 381 -5.03 16.66 -1.77
CA THR A 381 -4.32 15.38 -1.93
C THR A 381 -5.13 14.40 -2.79
N VAL A 382 -6.45 14.35 -2.61
CA VAL A 382 -7.36 13.56 -3.44
C VAL A 382 -7.23 13.91 -4.92
N LEU A 383 -7.16 15.20 -5.27
CA LEU A 383 -6.94 15.65 -6.66
C LEU A 383 -5.60 15.16 -7.23
N LEU A 384 -4.53 15.19 -6.43
CA LEU A 384 -3.22 14.66 -6.83
C LEU A 384 -3.28 13.15 -7.11
N ILE A 385 -3.99 12.40 -6.27
CA ILE A 385 -4.18 10.95 -6.43
C ILE A 385 -5.05 10.65 -7.66
N HIS A 386 -6.17 11.35 -7.83
CA HIS A 386 -7.03 11.25 -9.00
C HIS A 386 -6.24 11.44 -10.29
N LYS A 387 -5.43 12.51 -10.36
CA LYS A 387 -4.62 12.82 -11.54
C LYS A 387 -3.61 11.72 -11.90
N LYS A 388 -3.17 10.92 -10.92
CA LYS A 388 -2.18 9.84 -11.09
C LYS A 388 -2.80 8.43 -11.15
N THR A 389 -4.12 8.33 -11.12
CA THR A 389 -4.88 7.07 -11.18
C THR A 389 -5.81 7.07 -12.39
N THR A 390 -5.54 6.22 -13.37
CA THR A 390 -6.41 6.14 -14.56
C THR A 390 -7.72 5.41 -14.24
N LEU A 391 -8.75 5.64 -15.04
CA LEU A 391 -10.01 4.88 -14.96
C LEU A 391 -9.75 3.37 -15.05
N ASN A 392 -8.93 2.94 -16.00
CA ASN A 392 -8.57 1.53 -16.18
C ASN A 392 -7.89 0.94 -14.93
N GLN A 393 -7.00 1.70 -14.28
CA GLN A 393 -6.39 1.26 -13.02
C GLN A 393 -7.44 1.08 -11.93
N SER A 394 -8.35 2.05 -11.74
CA SER A 394 -9.42 1.93 -10.74
C SER A 394 -10.32 0.72 -11.04
N MET A 395 -10.75 0.55 -12.28
CA MET A 395 -11.60 -0.58 -12.69
C MET A 395 -10.90 -1.93 -12.51
N ASN A 396 -9.63 -2.05 -12.89
CA ASN A 396 -8.89 -3.31 -12.81
C ASN A 396 -8.57 -3.70 -11.35
N VAL A 397 -8.12 -2.75 -10.53
CA VAL A 397 -7.74 -3.00 -9.14
C VAL A 397 -8.96 -3.34 -8.28
N PHE A 398 -10.05 -2.59 -8.44
CA PHE A 398 -11.23 -2.69 -7.57
C PHE A 398 -12.39 -3.48 -8.19
N GLY A 399 -12.28 -3.88 -9.46
CA GLY A 399 -13.29 -4.68 -10.15
C GLY A 399 -14.57 -3.91 -10.50
N PHE A 400 -14.47 -2.60 -10.71
CA PHE A 400 -15.60 -1.77 -11.12
C PHE A 400 -15.98 -2.00 -12.58
N ASN A 401 -17.24 -1.70 -12.91
CA ASN A 401 -17.76 -1.75 -14.28
C ASN A 401 -18.38 -0.40 -14.70
N HIS A 402 -18.71 -0.25 -15.99
CA HIS A 402 -19.26 0.99 -16.54
C HIS A 402 -20.65 1.37 -16.02
N SER A 403 -21.34 0.48 -15.29
CA SER A 403 -22.62 0.78 -14.63
C SER A 403 -22.45 1.27 -13.19
N ASP A 404 -21.25 1.22 -12.62
CA ASP A 404 -20.97 1.80 -11.31
C ASP A 404 -20.98 3.33 -11.37
N ASN A 405 -21.52 3.98 -10.34
CA ASN A 405 -21.52 5.43 -10.26
C ASN A 405 -20.09 5.98 -10.14
N ILE A 406 -19.85 7.18 -10.66
CA ILE A 406 -18.51 7.81 -10.69
C ILE A 406 -17.91 8.02 -9.30
N GLY A 407 -18.74 8.10 -8.25
CA GLY A 407 -18.28 8.20 -6.87
C GLY A 407 -17.58 6.92 -6.41
N LYS A 408 -18.08 5.73 -6.77
CA LYS A 408 -17.38 4.47 -6.49
C LYS A 408 -16.01 4.42 -7.15
N ILE A 409 -15.93 4.86 -8.40
CA ILE A 409 -14.69 4.87 -9.19
C ILE A 409 -13.63 5.79 -8.57
N SER A 410 -14.07 6.93 -8.01
CA SER A 410 -13.18 7.95 -7.44
C SER A 410 -12.86 7.70 -5.95
N TYR A 411 -13.76 7.04 -5.21
CA TYR A 411 -13.62 6.76 -3.78
C TYR A 411 -12.25 6.23 -3.34
N PRO A 412 -11.57 5.31 -4.07
CA PRO A 412 -10.23 4.86 -3.68
C PRO A 412 -9.25 5.99 -3.37
N SER A 413 -9.38 7.15 -4.02
CA SER A 413 -8.51 8.30 -3.73
C SER A 413 -8.78 8.92 -2.35
N PHE A 414 -10.02 8.88 -1.86
CA PHE A 414 -10.39 9.31 -0.50
C PHE A 414 -9.88 8.35 0.57
N GLN A 415 -9.81 7.04 0.29
CA GLN A 415 -9.20 6.08 1.21
C GLN A 415 -7.66 6.14 1.17
N ILE A 416 -7.07 6.54 0.04
CA ILE A 416 -5.62 6.68 -0.09
C ILE A 416 -5.11 7.99 0.56
N ALA A 417 -5.84 9.09 0.44
CA ALA A 417 -5.38 10.42 0.87
C ALA A 417 -4.87 10.49 2.33
N PRO A 418 -5.54 9.87 3.33
CA PRO A 418 -5.07 9.89 4.72
C PRO A 418 -3.72 9.21 4.96
N CYS A 419 -3.16 8.48 3.99
CA CYS A 419 -1.78 7.98 4.04
C CYS A 419 -0.71 9.08 3.97
N PHE A 420 -1.10 10.30 3.61
CA PHE A 420 -0.20 11.42 3.45
C PHE A 420 -0.48 12.48 4.52
N SER A 421 0.50 12.74 5.38
CA SER A 421 0.34 13.61 6.56
C SER A 421 -0.10 15.04 6.25
N GLN A 422 0.12 15.52 5.02
CA GLN A 422 -0.34 16.82 4.55
C GLN A 422 -1.88 16.99 4.58
N CYS A 423 -2.63 15.89 4.69
CA CYS A 423 -4.08 15.91 4.93
C CYS A 423 -4.46 16.36 6.35
N PHE A 424 -3.50 16.44 7.29
CA PHE A 424 -3.72 16.76 8.69
C PHE A 424 -2.85 17.95 9.15
N PRO A 425 -2.92 19.11 8.47
CA PRO A 425 -1.99 20.22 8.68
C PRO A 425 -2.10 20.88 10.05
N ASN A 426 -3.19 20.63 10.78
CA ASN A 426 -3.40 21.18 12.11
C ASN A 426 -2.46 20.58 13.15
N PHE A 427 -2.04 19.31 12.97
CA PHE A 427 -1.24 18.60 13.97
C PHE A 427 -0.10 17.72 13.44
N LEU A 428 0.02 17.48 12.13
CA LEU A 428 1.15 16.77 11.53
C LEU A 428 2.00 17.68 10.63
N GLY A 429 3.31 17.47 10.67
CA GLY A 429 4.25 17.97 9.67
C GLY A 429 4.02 17.32 8.30
N LYS A 430 4.65 17.86 7.25
CA LYS A 430 4.53 17.30 5.89
C LYS A 430 5.42 16.06 5.73
N ASN A 431 4.93 15.11 4.93
CA ASN A 431 5.65 13.90 4.56
C ASN A 431 6.13 13.07 5.77
N ILE A 432 5.32 12.98 6.83
CA ILE A 432 5.59 12.07 7.96
C ILE A 432 5.18 10.65 7.54
N PRO A 433 5.98 9.60 7.84
CA PRO A 433 5.62 8.21 7.56
C PRO A 433 4.29 7.80 8.21
N CYS A 434 3.49 7.04 7.45
CA CYS A 434 2.20 6.51 7.88
C CYS A 434 2.28 4.98 8.03
N LEU A 435 1.87 4.45 9.19
CA LEU A 435 1.61 3.02 9.41
C LEU A 435 0.11 2.74 9.26
N VAL A 436 -0.25 1.74 8.47
CA VAL A 436 -1.65 1.37 8.18
C VAL A 436 -1.96 -0.07 8.59
N PRO A 437 -2.45 -0.28 9.83
CA PRO A 437 -2.97 -1.56 10.27
C PRO A 437 -4.33 -1.85 9.66
N GLN A 438 -4.47 -3.01 9.01
CA GLN A 438 -5.66 -3.36 8.23
C GLN A 438 -5.86 -4.87 8.11
N GLY A 439 -7.08 -5.28 7.72
CA GLY A 439 -7.29 -6.62 7.16
C GLY A 439 -6.65 -6.75 5.78
N ILE A 440 -6.24 -7.96 5.41
CA ILE A 440 -5.59 -8.21 4.10
C ILE A 440 -6.48 -7.87 2.88
N ASP A 441 -7.80 -7.77 3.06
CA ASP A 441 -8.76 -7.32 2.02
C ASP A 441 -8.58 -5.86 1.60
N GLN A 442 -8.00 -5.03 2.46
CA GLN A 442 -7.81 -3.61 2.17
C GLN A 442 -6.51 -3.33 1.39
N ASP A 443 -5.61 -4.32 1.25
CA ASP A 443 -4.31 -4.15 0.58
C ASP A 443 -4.41 -3.56 -0.84
N PRO A 444 -5.44 -3.84 -1.68
CA PRO A 444 -5.56 -3.22 -3.00
C PRO A 444 -5.55 -1.67 -2.98
N TYR A 445 -6.14 -1.04 -1.95
CA TYR A 445 -6.06 0.42 -1.80
C TYR A 445 -4.64 0.88 -1.55
N PHE A 446 -3.93 0.19 -0.65
CA PHE A 446 -2.62 0.63 -0.17
C PHE A 446 -1.45 0.13 -1.02
N ARG A 447 -1.67 -0.88 -1.85
CA ARG A 447 -0.77 -1.22 -2.95
C ARG A 447 -0.79 -0.09 -3.97
N LEU A 448 -1.98 0.35 -4.39
CA LEU A 448 -2.12 1.50 -5.28
C LEU A 448 -1.55 2.79 -4.64
N SER A 449 -1.81 3.04 -3.35
CA SER A 449 -1.27 4.23 -2.68
C SER A 449 0.25 4.31 -2.71
N ARG A 450 0.96 3.18 -2.62
CA ARG A 450 2.43 3.13 -2.68
C ARG A 450 2.96 3.51 -4.05
N ASP A 451 2.31 3.06 -5.13
CA ASP A 451 2.66 3.46 -6.49
C ASP A 451 2.43 4.96 -6.71
N ILE A 452 1.32 5.48 -6.17
CA ILE A 452 1.01 6.91 -6.23
C ILE A 452 1.98 7.74 -5.38
N ALA A 453 2.37 7.25 -4.20
CA ALA A 453 3.31 7.94 -3.31
C ALA A 453 4.63 8.27 -4.02
N VAL A 454 5.18 7.31 -4.79
CA VAL A 454 6.38 7.53 -5.61
C VAL A 454 6.15 8.65 -6.62
N LYS A 455 5.01 8.64 -7.34
CA LYS A 455 4.65 9.67 -8.33
C LYS A 455 4.41 11.05 -7.71
N LEU A 456 4.23 11.15 -6.40
CA LEU A 456 4.04 12.39 -5.65
C LEU A 456 5.27 12.79 -4.84
N ALA A 457 6.35 12.01 -4.89
CA ALA A 457 7.55 12.18 -4.06
C ALA A 457 7.23 12.23 -2.55
N LEU A 458 6.30 11.38 -2.12
CA LEU A 458 5.91 11.20 -0.71
C LEU A 458 6.33 9.82 -0.21
N HIS A 459 6.44 9.66 1.11
CA HIS A 459 6.71 8.34 1.69
C HIS A 459 5.60 7.35 1.33
N LYS A 460 6.03 6.14 0.94
CA LYS A 460 5.14 5.00 0.76
C LYS A 460 4.51 4.67 2.12
N PRO A 461 3.17 4.50 2.22
CA PRO A 461 2.58 4.02 3.46
C PRO A 461 3.11 2.62 3.79
N VAL A 462 3.44 2.44 5.05
CA VAL A 462 3.87 1.19 5.66
C VAL A 462 2.59 0.46 6.05
N VAL A 463 2.45 -0.81 5.67
CA VAL A 463 1.24 -1.58 5.94
C VAL A 463 1.56 -2.78 6.82
N VAL A 464 0.62 -3.16 7.67
CA VAL A 464 0.64 -4.43 8.42
C VAL A 464 -0.73 -5.08 8.31
N HIS A 465 -0.76 -6.36 7.96
CA HIS A 465 -2.00 -7.06 7.61
C HIS A 465 -2.38 -8.11 8.63
N SER A 466 -3.65 -8.09 9.03
CA SER A 466 -4.29 -9.12 9.83
C SER A 466 -4.90 -10.20 8.96
N VAL A 467 -4.86 -11.44 9.44
CA VAL A 467 -5.77 -12.51 9.01
C VAL A 467 -7.22 -12.14 9.36
N PHE A 468 -8.19 -12.79 8.72
CA PHE A 468 -9.60 -12.63 9.10
C PHE A 468 -9.93 -13.42 10.36
N MET A 469 -10.69 -12.80 11.26
CA MET A 469 -11.32 -13.53 12.35
C MET A 469 -12.45 -14.41 11.79
N PRO A 470 -12.48 -15.71 12.08
CA PRO A 470 -13.45 -16.61 11.47
C PRO A 470 -14.86 -16.42 12.03
N GLY A 471 -15.87 -16.77 11.24
CA GLY A 471 -17.25 -16.92 11.72
C GLY A 471 -17.40 -18.20 12.55
N LEU A 472 -18.49 -18.30 13.31
CA LEU A 472 -18.66 -19.40 14.27
C LEU A 472 -18.73 -20.80 13.61
N HIS A 473 -19.17 -20.89 12.36
CA HIS A 473 -19.36 -22.18 11.69
C HIS A 473 -18.06 -22.85 11.22
N GLY A 474 -16.93 -22.15 11.20
CA GLY A 474 -15.65 -22.76 10.81
C GLY A 474 -14.58 -21.76 10.40
N VAL A 475 -13.33 -22.22 10.48
CA VAL A 475 -12.12 -21.41 10.25
C VAL A 475 -11.99 -20.89 8.82
N ASN A 476 -12.64 -21.57 7.87
CA ASN A 476 -12.67 -21.22 6.46
C ASN A 476 -13.82 -20.22 6.16
N SER A 477 -14.00 -19.24 7.04
CA SER A 477 -14.99 -18.19 6.90
C SER A 477 -14.44 -16.85 7.41
N LYS A 478 -15.07 -15.73 7.02
CA LYS A 478 -14.84 -14.40 7.62
C LYS A 478 -16.08 -14.03 8.40
N MET A 479 -15.93 -13.55 9.64
CA MET A 479 -17.04 -12.98 10.39
C MET A 479 -17.58 -11.76 9.62
N SER A 480 -18.84 -11.81 9.20
CA SER A 480 -19.50 -10.77 8.41
C SER A 480 -20.96 -10.61 8.80
N SER A 481 -21.43 -9.37 8.93
CA SER A 481 -22.84 -9.05 9.19
C SER A 481 -23.70 -9.03 7.92
N THR A 482 -23.13 -9.11 6.72
CA THR A 482 -23.85 -9.03 5.43
C THR A 482 -24.02 -10.39 4.74
N LYS A 483 -25.23 -10.66 4.21
CA LYS A 483 -25.60 -11.90 3.49
C LYS A 483 -24.78 -12.05 2.18
N LYS A 484 -24.26 -13.25 1.89
CA LYS A 484 -23.95 -13.69 0.52
C LYS A 484 -25.11 -14.53 -0.01
N LYS A 485 -25.80 -14.09 -1.08
CA LYS A 485 -26.77 -14.96 -1.78
C LYS A 485 -25.99 -15.94 -2.67
N LYS A 486 -26.19 -17.25 -2.47
CA LYS A 486 -25.82 -18.29 -3.45
C LYS A 486 -27.12 -18.74 -4.13
N ASP A 487 -27.15 -18.71 -5.46
CA ASP A 487 -28.23 -19.36 -6.22
C ASP A 487 -27.92 -20.86 -6.40
N GLU A 488 -28.96 -21.68 -6.59
CA GLU A 488 -28.95 -23.17 -6.60
C GLU A 488 -28.08 -23.84 -7.68
N LYS A 489 -27.28 -23.07 -8.44
CA LYS A 489 -26.34 -23.59 -9.44
C LYS A 489 -24.89 -23.15 -9.24
N GLY A 490 -24.54 -22.57 -8.09
CA GLY A 490 -23.13 -22.32 -7.73
C GLY A 490 -22.43 -21.20 -8.51
N ASN A 491 -23.15 -20.40 -9.31
CA ASN A 491 -22.60 -19.20 -9.94
C ASN A 491 -22.92 -17.95 -9.12
N ILE A 492 -21.91 -17.09 -8.93
CA ILE A 492 -22.03 -15.78 -8.29
C ILE A 492 -22.44 -14.78 -9.37
N ASN A 493 -23.71 -14.38 -9.38
CA ASN A 493 -24.18 -13.25 -10.17
C ASN A 493 -24.71 -12.15 -9.24
N ASN A 494 -24.17 -10.95 -9.38
CA ASN A 494 -24.85 -9.73 -8.93
C ASN A 494 -26.02 -9.48 -9.88
N SER A 495 -27.26 -9.75 -9.44
CA SER A 495 -28.44 -9.23 -10.14
C SER A 495 -29.23 -8.28 -9.25
N SER A 496 -28.92 -7.00 -9.40
CA SER A 496 -29.90 -5.93 -9.26
C SER A 496 -30.47 -5.67 -10.65
N ASN A 497 -31.37 -6.54 -11.11
CA ASN A 497 -32.29 -6.22 -12.21
C ASN A 497 -33.34 -7.32 -12.35
N LYS A 498 -34.55 -7.02 -11.90
CA LYS A 498 -35.80 -7.43 -12.56
C LYS A 498 -36.85 -6.39 -12.20
N GLY A 499 -37.03 -5.43 -13.11
CA GLY A 499 -38.27 -4.69 -13.21
C GLY A 499 -39.36 -5.62 -13.75
N SER A 500 -40.55 -5.55 -13.16
CA SER A 500 -41.78 -5.84 -13.87
C SER A 500 -42.88 -4.98 -13.27
N ASN A 501 -43.48 -4.18 -14.15
CA ASN A 501 -44.69 -3.42 -13.90
C ASN A 501 -45.82 -4.34 -13.42
N ASN A 502 -46.52 -3.93 -12.36
CA ASN A 502 -47.98 -3.90 -12.36
C ASN A 502 -48.52 -3.05 -11.21
N SER A 503 -49.31 -2.04 -11.58
CA SER A 503 -50.15 -1.25 -10.70
C SER A 503 -51.22 -2.12 -10.05
N ASN A 504 -51.43 -1.99 -8.73
CA ASN A 504 -52.75 -1.69 -8.15
C ASN A 504 -52.67 -1.61 -6.61
N ASN A 505 -53.40 -0.62 -6.09
CA ASN A 505 -53.67 -0.34 -4.67
C ASN A 505 -54.19 -1.56 -3.90
N ASN A 506 -53.77 -1.70 -2.63
CA ASN A 506 -54.68 -1.61 -1.47
C ASN A 506 -53.95 -1.73 -0.12
N ASN A 507 -54.43 -0.94 0.83
CA ASN A 507 -54.08 -0.92 2.26
C ASN A 507 -54.19 -2.31 2.93
N SER A 508 -53.21 -2.69 3.73
CA SER A 508 -53.42 -3.55 4.92
C SER A 508 -52.20 -3.55 5.85
N THR A 509 -52.45 -3.15 7.10
CA THR A 509 -51.74 -3.44 8.35
C THR A 509 -50.36 -4.15 8.31
N ASN A 510 -49.33 -3.44 8.79
CA ASN A 510 -48.00 -3.99 9.10
C ASN A 510 -48.09 -5.01 10.24
N SER A 511 -48.18 -6.29 9.90
CA SER A 511 -47.75 -7.38 10.77
C SER A 511 -46.27 -7.69 10.48
N ILE A 512 -45.44 -7.58 11.51
CA ILE A 512 -44.02 -7.96 11.47
C ILE A 512 -44.00 -9.49 11.31
N THR A 513 -43.73 -9.96 10.10
CA THR A 513 -43.49 -11.37 9.84
C THR A 513 -41.98 -11.63 9.92
N ASN A 514 -41.56 -12.20 11.06
CA ASN A 514 -40.19 -12.68 11.27
C ASN A 514 -39.89 -13.78 10.25
N ASN A 515 -38.91 -13.54 9.37
CA ASN A 515 -38.48 -14.48 8.35
C ASN A 515 -37.38 -15.41 8.93
N PRO A 516 -37.59 -16.75 9.01
CA PRO A 516 -36.68 -17.66 9.72
C PRO A 516 -35.24 -17.72 9.16
N LYS A 517 -35.03 -17.29 7.90
CA LYS A 517 -33.70 -17.22 7.26
C LYS A 517 -32.86 -16.03 7.75
N GLU A 518 -33.46 -15.05 8.42
CA GLU A 518 -32.76 -13.87 8.94
C GLU A 518 -32.11 -14.15 10.31
N GLU A 519 -32.72 -15.01 11.12
CA GLU A 519 -32.14 -15.50 12.38
C GLU A 519 -30.87 -16.34 12.16
N GLN A 520 -30.82 -17.18 11.12
CA GLN A 520 -29.68 -18.08 10.88
C GLN A 520 -28.36 -17.35 10.57
N HIS A 521 -28.38 -16.17 9.93
CA HIS A 521 -27.15 -15.45 9.58
C HIS A 521 -26.50 -14.76 10.80
N ASN A 522 -27.33 -14.20 11.68
CA ASN A 522 -26.88 -13.54 12.92
C ASN A 522 -26.28 -14.51 13.94
N ASN A 523 -26.57 -15.81 13.78
CA ASN A 523 -26.07 -16.88 14.65
C ASN A 523 -24.60 -17.24 14.39
N SER A 524 -24.03 -16.78 13.27
CA SER A 524 -22.62 -17.02 12.92
C SER A 524 -21.66 -15.93 13.43
N VAL A 525 -22.20 -14.86 14.03
CA VAL A 525 -21.50 -13.63 14.38
C VAL A 525 -21.73 -13.27 15.84
N ILE A 526 -20.66 -12.89 16.55
CA ILE A 526 -20.73 -12.31 17.90
C ILE A 526 -20.74 -10.78 17.77
N PHE A 527 -21.88 -10.15 18.07
CA PHE A 527 -22.04 -8.70 18.05
C PHE A 527 -21.64 -8.07 19.38
N LEU A 528 -21.20 -6.81 19.35
CA LEU A 528 -20.85 -6.07 20.57
C LEU A 528 -22.08 -5.71 21.42
N THR A 529 -23.27 -5.87 20.85
CA THR A 529 -24.57 -5.70 21.52
C THR A 529 -25.17 -7.01 22.03
N ASP A 530 -24.50 -8.15 21.83
CA ASP A 530 -25.01 -9.43 22.33
C ASP A 530 -25.00 -9.45 23.87
N SER A 531 -26.05 -10.01 24.47
CA SER A 531 -26.11 -10.28 25.91
C SER A 531 -25.23 -11.48 26.29
N PRO A 532 -24.84 -11.64 27.57
CA PRO A 532 -24.13 -12.82 28.04
C PRO A 532 -24.81 -14.15 27.69
N GLU A 533 -26.15 -14.16 27.67
CA GLU A 533 -26.93 -15.33 27.27
C GLU A 533 -26.85 -15.60 25.76
N GLN A 534 -26.93 -14.55 24.93
CA GLN A 534 -26.76 -14.67 23.48
C GLN A 534 -25.36 -15.17 23.13
N VAL A 535 -24.31 -14.65 23.77
CA VAL A 535 -22.93 -15.12 23.61
C VAL A 535 -22.83 -16.61 23.95
N ARG A 536 -23.31 -17.02 25.14
CA ARG A 536 -23.33 -18.42 25.58
C ARG A 536 -24.03 -19.32 24.57
N ASN A 537 -25.24 -18.93 24.15
CA ASN A 537 -26.04 -19.70 23.22
C ASN A 537 -25.36 -19.83 21.86
N LYS A 538 -24.75 -18.76 21.34
CA LYS A 538 -24.06 -18.77 20.05
C LYS A 538 -22.82 -19.65 20.08
N ILE A 539 -21.98 -19.56 21.12
CA ILE A 539 -20.79 -20.40 21.25
C ILE A 539 -21.16 -21.87 21.41
N ASN A 540 -22.13 -22.19 22.27
CA ASN A 540 -22.51 -23.59 22.50
C ASN A 540 -23.13 -24.23 21.25
N LYS A 541 -24.04 -23.54 20.56
CA LYS A 541 -24.80 -24.09 19.44
C LYS A 541 -24.10 -24.00 18.08
N TYR A 542 -23.37 -22.92 17.81
CA TYR A 542 -22.90 -22.61 16.45
C TYR A 542 -21.39 -22.63 16.29
N ALA A 543 -20.60 -22.52 17.37
CA ALA A 543 -19.14 -22.62 17.27
C ALA A 543 -18.72 -24.05 16.91
N PHE A 544 -18.06 -24.21 15.77
CA PHE A 544 -17.53 -25.48 15.30
C PHE A 544 -16.47 -26.03 16.27
N SER A 545 -16.60 -27.32 16.60
CA SER A 545 -15.69 -28.03 17.49
C SER A 545 -14.68 -28.87 16.70
N GLY A 546 -13.41 -28.76 17.05
CA GLY A 546 -12.34 -29.62 16.53
C GLY A 546 -12.10 -30.90 17.35
N GLY A 547 -12.84 -31.11 18.44
CA GLY A 547 -12.78 -32.33 19.27
C GLY A 547 -13.53 -33.53 18.69
N GLY A 548 -13.24 -34.73 19.22
CA GLY A 548 -13.96 -35.98 18.86
C GLY A 548 -15.47 -35.92 19.08
N ALA A 549 -16.22 -36.73 18.32
CA ALA A 549 -17.69 -36.71 18.34
C ALA A 549 -18.27 -37.30 19.64
N THR A 550 -17.53 -38.22 20.27
CA THR A 550 -17.84 -38.74 21.61
C THR A 550 -16.71 -38.45 22.59
N ILE A 551 -16.98 -38.55 23.89
CA ILE A 551 -15.97 -38.37 24.93
C ILE A 551 -14.85 -39.39 24.77
N GLU A 552 -15.17 -40.65 24.48
CA GLU A 552 -14.19 -41.72 24.29
C GLU A 552 -13.26 -41.42 23.12
N GLU A 553 -13.82 -41.01 21.98
CA GLU A 553 -13.01 -40.61 20.82
C GLU A 553 -12.14 -39.40 21.15
N HIS A 554 -12.69 -38.42 21.86
CA HIS A 554 -11.96 -37.23 22.28
C HIS A 554 -10.79 -37.56 23.21
N ARG A 555 -10.99 -38.42 24.21
CA ARG A 555 -9.93 -38.88 25.12
C ARG A 555 -8.84 -39.67 24.39
N GLN A 556 -9.18 -40.40 23.33
CA GLN A 556 -8.21 -41.19 22.55
C GLN A 556 -7.43 -40.37 21.53
N LYS A 557 -8.11 -39.52 20.76
CA LYS A 557 -7.53 -38.83 19.59
C LYS A 557 -7.19 -37.36 19.86
N GLY A 558 -7.75 -36.78 20.91
CA GLY A 558 -7.64 -35.35 21.20
C GLY A 558 -8.38 -34.46 20.19
N ALA A 559 -8.14 -33.16 20.29
CA ALA A 559 -8.74 -32.16 19.41
C ALA A 559 -7.80 -31.62 18.33
N ASN A 560 -8.37 -31.26 17.19
CA ASN A 560 -7.68 -30.49 16.15
C ASN A 560 -7.81 -28.98 16.42
N LEU A 561 -6.73 -28.37 16.91
CA LEU A 561 -6.68 -26.95 17.25
C LEU A 561 -6.85 -26.01 16.04
N ASP A 562 -6.39 -26.43 14.85
CA ASP A 562 -6.45 -25.62 13.63
C ASP A 562 -7.88 -25.47 13.11
N LYS A 563 -8.78 -26.39 13.48
CA LYS A 563 -10.19 -26.37 13.08
C LYS A 563 -11.13 -25.86 14.16
N ASP A 564 -10.72 -25.89 15.43
CA ASP A 564 -11.60 -25.54 16.55
C ASP A 564 -11.81 -24.02 16.69
N ILE A 565 -13.05 -23.56 16.52
CA ILE A 565 -13.35 -22.12 16.59
C ILE A 565 -13.13 -21.55 17.98
N SER A 566 -13.35 -22.33 19.03
CA SER A 566 -13.20 -21.82 20.39
C SER A 566 -11.73 -21.55 20.71
N TYR A 567 -10.84 -22.49 20.36
CA TYR A 567 -9.41 -22.28 20.45
C TYR A 567 -8.94 -21.13 19.56
N GLN A 568 -9.41 -21.06 18.30
CA GLN A 568 -9.04 -19.97 17.40
C GLN A 568 -9.43 -18.61 17.97
N TYR A 569 -10.62 -18.45 18.55
CA TYR A 569 -11.02 -17.18 19.18
C TYR A 569 -10.16 -16.86 20.40
N LEU A 570 -9.82 -17.84 21.24
CA LEU A 570 -8.92 -17.63 22.38
C LEU A 570 -7.54 -17.10 21.96
N ARG A 571 -7.02 -17.50 20.78
CA ARG A 571 -5.79 -16.91 20.23
C ARG A 571 -5.88 -15.40 20.02
N TYR A 572 -7.06 -14.84 19.73
CA TYR A 572 -7.27 -13.39 19.61
C TYR A 572 -7.54 -12.71 20.96
N LEU A 573 -8.19 -13.38 21.90
CA LEU A 573 -8.81 -12.71 23.04
C LEU A 573 -8.08 -12.92 24.38
N LEU A 574 -7.30 -13.99 24.50
CA LEU A 574 -6.61 -14.33 25.74
C LEU A 574 -5.19 -13.76 25.71
N ASP A 575 -4.87 -12.77 26.54
CA ASP A 575 -3.55 -12.09 26.47
C ASP A 575 -2.38 -12.96 26.97
N ASP A 576 -2.66 -13.89 27.89
CA ASP A 576 -1.69 -14.77 28.51
C ASP A 576 -1.31 -15.92 27.56
N ASP A 577 -0.02 -15.97 27.19
CA ASP A 577 0.51 -16.99 26.28
C ASP A 577 0.65 -18.36 26.97
N ASP A 578 1.00 -18.40 28.26
CA ASP A 578 1.18 -19.64 29.01
C ASP A 578 -0.16 -20.31 29.23
N GLN A 579 -1.18 -19.53 29.60
CA GLN A 579 -2.55 -20.02 29.74
C GLN A 579 -3.09 -20.57 28.41
N LEU A 580 -2.86 -19.86 27.28
CA LEU A 580 -3.30 -20.32 25.97
C LEU A 580 -2.59 -21.63 25.55
N ASN A 581 -1.28 -21.74 25.83
CA ASN A 581 -0.49 -22.93 25.53
C ASN A 581 -0.96 -24.13 26.37
N GLU A 582 -1.24 -23.93 27.66
CA GLU A 582 -1.78 -24.97 28.54
C GLU A 582 -3.14 -25.47 28.05
N ILE A 583 -4.05 -24.56 27.69
CA ILE A 583 -5.35 -24.90 27.09
C ILE A 583 -5.15 -25.72 25.80
N GLY A 584 -4.26 -25.26 24.93
CA GLY A 584 -3.95 -25.92 23.67
C GLY A 584 -3.43 -27.35 23.86
N GLU A 585 -2.46 -27.54 24.76
CA GLU A 585 -1.87 -28.85 25.05
C GLU A 585 -2.89 -29.81 25.67
N LYS A 586 -3.67 -29.36 26.67
CA LYS A 586 -4.71 -30.19 27.30
C LYS A 586 -5.79 -30.59 26.30
N TYR A 587 -6.24 -29.66 25.46
CA TYR A 587 -7.29 -29.94 24.47
C TYR A 587 -6.78 -30.85 23.34
N LYS A 588 -5.55 -30.65 22.89
CA LYS A 588 -4.91 -31.50 21.87
C LYS A 588 -4.65 -32.92 22.37
N LYS A 589 -4.40 -33.14 23.66
CA LYS A 589 -4.25 -34.48 24.27
C LYS A 589 -5.57 -35.14 24.65
N GLY A 590 -6.68 -34.41 24.54
CA GLY A 590 -8.00 -34.88 24.99
C GLY A 590 -8.19 -34.83 26.50
N GLU A 591 -7.34 -34.14 27.26
CA GLU A 591 -7.46 -33.94 28.70
C GLU A 591 -8.54 -32.90 29.06
N MET A 592 -8.73 -31.91 28.20
CA MET A 592 -9.82 -30.92 28.27
C MET A 592 -10.90 -31.28 27.24
N LEU A 593 -12.18 -31.19 27.58
CA LEU A 593 -13.29 -31.47 26.68
C LEU A 593 -13.75 -30.21 25.91
N SER A 594 -14.42 -30.41 24.78
CA SER A 594 -14.95 -29.31 23.94
C SER A 594 -15.93 -28.38 24.69
N GLY A 595 -16.67 -28.91 25.66
CA GLY A 595 -17.54 -28.09 26.52
C GLY A 595 -16.76 -27.17 27.46
N GLU A 596 -15.59 -27.61 27.94
CA GLU A 596 -14.75 -26.86 28.87
C GLU A 596 -14.06 -25.69 28.17
N ILE A 597 -13.45 -25.92 26.99
CA ILE A 597 -12.85 -24.84 26.20
C ILE A 597 -13.90 -23.80 25.74
N LYS A 598 -15.11 -24.25 25.37
CA LYS A 598 -16.23 -23.35 25.06
C LYS A 598 -16.61 -22.50 26.27
N LYS A 599 -16.63 -23.09 27.47
CA LYS A 599 -16.91 -22.37 28.71
C LYS A 599 -15.85 -21.29 28.98
N ILE A 600 -14.56 -21.60 28.82
CA ILE A 600 -13.48 -20.60 28.94
C ILE A 600 -13.70 -19.45 27.95
N LEU A 601 -13.96 -19.75 26.68
CA LEU A 601 -14.22 -18.73 25.67
C LEU A 601 -15.46 -17.87 26.01
N ILE A 602 -16.54 -18.48 26.49
CA ILE A 602 -17.76 -17.76 26.88
C ILE A 602 -17.44 -16.75 27.97
N ASP A 603 -16.63 -17.13 28.97
CA ASP A 603 -16.29 -16.26 30.08
C ASP A 603 -15.42 -15.08 29.61
N VAL A 604 -14.41 -15.34 28.76
CA VAL A 604 -13.56 -14.30 28.13
C VAL A 604 -14.39 -13.34 27.27
N LEU A 605 -15.27 -13.86 26.41
CA LEU A 605 -16.13 -13.03 25.55
C LEU A 605 -17.13 -12.21 26.35
N THR A 606 -17.72 -12.80 27.38
CA THR A 606 -18.72 -12.13 28.22
C THR A 606 -18.07 -10.94 28.94
N ASP A 607 -16.90 -11.14 29.56
CA ASP A 607 -16.16 -10.07 30.22
C ASP A 607 -15.77 -8.95 29.23
N LEU A 608 -15.23 -9.31 28.06
CA LEU A 608 -14.86 -8.34 27.03
C LEU A 608 -16.05 -7.50 26.56
N ILE A 609 -17.16 -8.15 26.21
CA ILE A 609 -18.36 -7.48 25.68
C ILE A 609 -19.01 -6.63 26.76
N GLN A 610 -19.10 -7.11 28.00
CA GLN A 610 -19.65 -6.32 29.09
C GLN A 610 -18.81 -5.08 29.39
N LYS A 611 -17.47 -5.20 29.44
CA LYS A 611 -16.57 -4.06 29.60
C LYS A 611 -16.70 -3.06 28.44
N HIS A 612 -16.82 -3.55 27.21
CA HIS A 612 -17.08 -2.72 26.04
C HIS A 612 -18.41 -1.96 26.16
N GLN A 613 -19.49 -2.66 26.49
CA GLN A 613 -20.83 -2.07 26.66
C GLN A 613 -20.85 -1.03 27.79
N GLN A 614 -20.18 -1.30 28.91
CA GLN A 614 -20.04 -0.34 30.01
C GLN A 614 -19.31 0.92 29.58
N ARG A 615 -18.14 0.81 28.92
CA ARG A 615 -17.39 1.96 28.41
C ARG A 615 -18.19 2.74 27.37
N ARG A 616 -18.86 2.04 26.47
CA ARG A 616 -19.72 2.65 25.44
C ARG A 616 -20.88 3.42 26.05
N ALA A 617 -21.51 2.88 27.09
CA ALA A 617 -22.63 3.50 27.79
C ALA A 617 -22.21 4.71 28.64
N SER A 618 -20.96 4.76 29.10
CA SER A 618 -20.44 5.89 29.88
C SER A 618 -20.00 7.08 29.04
N LEU A 619 -19.90 6.94 27.71
CA LEU A 619 -19.44 8.02 26.82
C LEU A 619 -20.40 9.20 26.84
N LYS A 620 -19.84 10.39 27.10
CA LYS A 620 -20.53 11.67 26.98
C LYS A 620 -20.31 12.28 25.60
N ASP A 621 -21.25 13.09 25.14
CA ASP A 621 -21.13 13.77 23.85
C ASP A 621 -19.88 14.64 23.75
N GLU A 622 -19.48 15.32 24.84
CA GLU A 622 -18.25 16.11 24.90
C GLU A 622 -16.98 15.26 24.67
N GLU A 623 -16.95 14.05 25.22
CA GLU A 623 -15.84 13.12 25.04
C GLU A 623 -15.79 12.64 23.59
N ILE A 624 -16.95 12.30 23.01
CA ILE A 624 -17.07 11.91 21.59
C ILE A 624 -16.60 13.05 20.69
N LEU A 625 -17.08 14.28 20.91
CA LEU A 625 -16.70 15.46 20.15
C LEU A 625 -15.21 15.75 20.25
N ASN A 626 -14.59 15.50 21.41
CA ASN A 626 -13.15 15.66 21.57
C ASN A 626 -12.34 14.75 20.63
N PHE A 627 -12.85 13.57 20.23
CA PHE A 627 -12.18 12.73 19.22
C PHE A 627 -12.17 13.37 17.82
N PHE A 628 -13.10 14.28 17.50
CA PHE A 628 -13.16 15.02 16.24
C PHE A 628 -12.40 16.36 16.28
N ASN A 629 -11.75 16.70 17.39
CA ASN A 629 -10.97 17.93 17.50
C ASN A 629 -9.52 17.73 17.00
N ASP A 630 -9.16 18.25 15.84
CA ASP A 630 -7.81 18.14 15.29
C ASP A 630 -6.80 19.16 15.87
N ASN A 631 -7.23 20.03 16.79
CA ASN A 631 -6.39 21.07 17.40
C ASN A 631 -5.89 20.72 18.81
N LYS A 632 -5.99 19.46 19.22
CA LYS A 632 -5.55 18.99 20.55
C LYS A 632 -4.06 19.27 20.79
N PRO A 633 -3.67 19.83 21.95
CA PRO A 633 -2.26 20.14 22.24
C PRO A 633 -1.32 18.94 22.13
N ALA A 634 -1.77 17.75 22.54
CA ALA A 634 -0.97 16.53 22.45
C ALA A 634 -0.74 16.07 21.01
N LEU A 635 -1.74 16.15 20.13
CA LEU A 635 -1.59 15.90 18.68
C LEU A 635 -0.60 16.89 18.06
N ARG A 636 -0.69 18.18 18.41
CA ARG A 636 0.15 19.24 17.82
C ARG A 636 1.64 19.11 18.12
N LYS A 637 2.03 18.28 19.10
CA LYS A 637 3.44 17.97 19.37
C LYS A 637 4.17 17.41 18.14
N PHE A 638 3.44 16.75 17.24
CA PHE A 638 3.99 16.11 16.03
C PHE A 638 3.98 17.02 14.79
N LYS A 639 3.59 18.29 14.95
CA LYS A 639 3.51 19.23 13.83
C LYS A 639 4.89 19.68 13.35
N ASP A 640 5.81 19.88 14.29
CA ASP A 640 7.14 20.45 14.04
C ASP A 640 8.27 19.44 14.37
N MET A 641 7.93 18.15 14.56
CA MET A 641 8.89 17.07 14.87
C MET A 641 9.52 16.42 13.64
#